data_AF-A0A956YI25-F1
#
_entry.id   AF-A0A956YI25-F1
#
_cell.length_a   1.000
_cell.length_b   1.000
_cell.length_c   1.000
_cell.angle_alpha   90.00
_cell.angle_beta   90.00
_cell.angle_gamma   90.00
#
_symmetry.space_group_name_H-M   'P 1'
#
loop_
_entity.id
_entity.type
_entity.pdbx_description
1 polymer ?
#
loop_
_entity_poly.entity_id
_entity_poly.type
_entity_poly.pdbx_seq_one_letter_code
_entity_poly.pdbx_strand_id
1 'polypeptide(L)'
;MFKSYIAPAENQEARRQLPKLMVEGLLLGGTGLGVLALIFEIAADAFSVAAYQTLLAIHGAEGHHKIAILAFILLSALLLLGIVPAYKAGAYLRPNAGGSGPLVEAIGPPKIRWLSWIGTSLFFLDAILTIIISSISASDVTMLILPELAPYRIVLAELFAFFIMVVLVALGPKRAVPIFLIGGGAFTLFTIVALSIVGGTAMGNPEWAFLTKGIVSRLELNGVVEHVVRAQQDIATIGTVVFFQLFFRSMSSAMLGFSGYEVIPASGKHAARPKWKVINTSLSLAAFFLIGTGVVQLYAAQQWNIPATEGYSTLLIEYEIIAAQTFGTGISENDVAITEQDREEAGALYDLRFAENVEGELLGEVPGEADDFASLSRGEFVDEVAYDLAVTRQLENATNGTTGQAFLVVAGTLLAIILLLAQGGGYVGGAAVAANAARLGRLPSMFTDDRIGISVIWGIAAILIPIIREVVIVESYYAFGFVSAFVITSTTVFFVREDAMRERGIEPGSSEAKSLRFAGLRGMIASYIMMIVLIWQKSDALVVIAIFGAIITVIQIINANGGLKKLSNISVRPASPLEPQDIQIQMGLLRAHDEARQRGIMNAVEDLIHEGAFAKFNVGPHRIRELICHLYQIHPGLFEHDDDHHERIEEPSTELEETYTQAYEQRKKILRDVEDYSHFGIFTFIHNYHINWVSEEHGRNAAMVQKAMLNILFPQTEADVIWKEFCAYMPKFQPEPIWQFSRRRYLWAKDQWPNLSDRITTIWTLQDFGLISRDINVETIIAVADGKKQMLVKIPSNPKADNEGETKKEALD
;
A
#
# COMPACT_ATOMS: atom_id res chain seq x y z
N MET A 1 -29.44 0.89 -7.43
CA MET A 1 -27.97 0.69 -7.58
C MET A 1 -27.18 1.99 -7.69
N PHE A 2 -27.74 3.09 -8.23
CA PHE A 2 -27.03 4.36 -8.44
C PHE A 2 -27.19 5.42 -7.34
N LYS A 3 -27.81 5.07 -6.19
CA LYS A 3 -27.92 5.99 -5.06
C LYS A 3 -26.57 6.07 -4.35
N SER A 4 -26.10 7.27 -4.02
CA SER A 4 -24.81 7.44 -3.34
C SER A 4 -24.82 6.71 -1.99
N TYR A 5 -23.77 5.93 -1.71
CA TYR A 5 -23.55 5.31 -0.40
C TYR A 5 -22.98 6.28 0.64
N ILE A 6 -22.71 7.54 0.24
CA ILE A 6 -22.18 8.60 1.09
C ILE A 6 -23.36 9.42 1.61
N ALA A 7 -23.38 9.68 2.93
CA ALA A 7 -24.41 10.50 3.53
C ALA A 7 -24.45 11.91 2.88
N PRO A 8 -25.63 12.42 2.47
CA PRO A 8 -25.72 13.71 1.76
C PRO A 8 -25.12 14.89 2.54
N ALA A 9 -25.38 14.96 3.86
CA ALA A 9 -24.85 15.99 4.74
C ALA A 9 -23.32 15.93 4.83
N GLU A 10 -22.75 14.72 4.99
CA GLU A 10 -21.30 14.51 5.03
C GLU A 10 -20.65 14.90 3.70
N ASN A 11 -21.27 14.55 2.57
CA ASN A 11 -20.76 14.90 1.25
C ASN A 11 -20.79 16.42 1.00
N GLN A 12 -21.83 17.11 1.47
CA GLN A 12 -21.95 18.57 1.33
C GLN A 12 -20.88 19.29 2.14
N GLU A 13 -20.66 18.89 3.39
CA GLU A 13 -19.61 19.47 4.24
C GLU A 13 -18.21 19.17 3.68
N ALA A 14 -17.96 17.93 3.26
CA ALA A 14 -16.70 17.54 2.63
C ALA A 14 -16.43 18.28 1.31
N ARG A 15 -17.48 18.62 0.53
CA ARG A 15 -17.36 19.46 -0.68
C ARG A 15 -17.03 20.91 -0.35
N ARG A 16 -17.59 21.45 0.73
CA ARG A 16 -17.29 22.81 1.20
C ARG A 16 -15.84 22.95 1.63
N GLN A 17 -15.27 21.92 2.26
CA GLN A 17 -13.87 21.91 2.70
C GLN A 17 -12.88 21.60 1.57
N LEU A 18 -13.34 21.03 0.45
CA LEU A 18 -12.48 20.55 -0.63
C LEU A 18 -11.48 21.60 -1.14
N PRO A 19 -11.83 22.87 -1.42
CA PRO A 19 -10.87 23.85 -1.92
C PRO A 19 -9.68 24.06 -0.99
N LYS A 20 -9.91 24.04 0.33
CA LYS A 20 -8.85 24.09 1.34
C LYS A 20 -8.01 22.81 1.33
N LEU A 21 -8.68 21.65 1.29
CA LEU A 21 -8.02 20.34 1.26
C LEU A 21 -7.22 20.08 -0.03
N MET A 22 -7.49 20.82 -1.11
CA MET A 22 -6.70 20.71 -2.35
C MET A 22 -5.24 21.11 -2.11
N VAL A 23 -5.01 22.17 -1.33
CA VAL A 23 -3.69 22.80 -1.14
C VAL A 23 -3.09 22.48 0.25
N GLU A 24 -3.85 21.88 1.16
CA GLU A 24 -3.37 21.50 2.49
C GLU A 24 -2.17 20.54 2.40
N GLY A 25 -1.16 20.71 3.25
CA GLY A 25 0.06 19.90 3.24
C GLY A 25 1.08 20.25 2.15
N LEU A 26 0.76 21.15 1.22
CA LEU A 26 1.69 21.65 0.19
C LEU A 26 2.57 22.81 0.69
N LEU A 27 2.07 23.56 1.68
CA LEU A 27 2.75 24.69 2.33
C LEU A 27 2.97 24.40 3.81
N LEU A 28 3.94 23.54 4.15
CA LEU A 28 4.52 23.27 5.49
C LEU A 28 3.63 23.50 6.75
N GLY A 29 2.35 23.20 6.67
CA GLY A 29 1.35 23.45 7.71
C GLY A 29 0.00 22.84 7.34
N GLY A 30 -0.58 22.06 8.26
CA GLY A 30 -1.87 21.39 8.05
C GLY A 30 -2.06 20.16 8.95
N THR A 31 -3.26 19.58 8.89
CA THR A 31 -3.65 18.39 9.66
C THR A 31 -3.23 17.06 9.00
N GLY A 32 -2.67 17.11 7.79
CA GLY A 32 -2.22 15.97 6.98
C GLY A 32 -1.94 16.34 5.52
N LEU A 33 -1.73 15.34 4.67
CA LEU A 33 -1.53 15.49 3.22
C LEU A 33 -2.86 15.84 2.52
N GLY A 34 -2.90 16.93 1.77
CA GLY A 34 -4.03 17.31 0.92
C GLY A 34 -4.06 16.56 -0.42
N VAL A 35 -5.01 16.93 -1.28
CA VAL A 35 -5.25 16.23 -2.56
C VAL A 35 -4.05 16.39 -3.50
N LEU A 36 -3.53 17.60 -3.68
CA LEU A 36 -2.40 17.84 -4.58
C LEU A 36 -1.12 17.17 -4.06
N ALA A 37 -0.93 17.12 -2.75
CA ALA A 37 0.23 16.43 -2.17
C ALA A 37 0.20 14.94 -2.49
N LEU A 38 -0.95 14.27 -2.33
CA LEU A 38 -1.10 12.87 -2.76
C LEU A 38 -0.90 12.72 -4.28
N ILE A 39 -1.44 13.64 -5.09
CA ILE A 39 -1.23 13.61 -6.56
C ILE A 39 0.23 13.74 -6.93
N PHE A 40 1.00 14.61 -6.26
CA PHE A 40 2.42 14.79 -6.56
C PHE A 40 3.26 13.57 -6.15
N GLU A 41 2.89 12.92 -5.04
CA GLU A 41 3.47 11.64 -4.64
C GLU A 41 3.19 10.54 -5.68
N ILE A 42 1.94 10.44 -6.16
CA ILE A 42 1.56 9.49 -7.21
C ILE A 42 2.20 9.85 -8.53
N ALA A 43 2.27 11.12 -8.88
CA ALA A 43 2.86 11.55 -10.13
C ALA A 43 4.31 11.10 -10.18
N ALA A 44 5.06 11.15 -9.07
CA ALA A 44 6.41 10.61 -9.06
C ALA A 44 6.47 9.11 -9.42
N ASP A 45 5.65 8.30 -8.77
CA ASP A 45 5.65 6.85 -8.97
C ASP A 45 5.02 6.45 -10.31
N ALA A 46 3.85 6.99 -10.62
CA ALA A 46 3.11 6.68 -11.82
C ALA A 46 3.71 7.30 -13.10
N PHE A 47 4.41 8.45 -13.05
CA PHE A 47 5.11 8.95 -14.25
C PHE A 47 6.37 8.17 -14.57
N SER A 48 7.09 7.68 -13.56
CA SER A 48 8.24 6.82 -13.82
C SER A 48 7.86 5.66 -14.73
N VAL A 49 6.66 5.12 -14.53
CA VAL A 49 6.12 4.02 -15.30
C VAL A 49 5.34 4.48 -16.53
N ALA A 50 4.62 5.62 -16.47
CA ALA A 50 3.87 6.16 -17.61
C ALA A 50 4.77 6.59 -18.76
N ALA A 51 5.99 7.07 -18.49
CA ALA A 51 6.98 7.39 -19.54
C ALA A 51 7.31 6.15 -20.40
N TYR A 52 7.29 4.95 -19.81
CA TYR A 52 7.49 3.68 -20.51
C TYR A 52 6.19 3.01 -20.92
N GLN A 53 5.03 3.41 -20.39
CA GLN A 53 3.74 2.78 -20.71
C GLN A 53 3.41 2.84 -22.20
N THR A 54 3.68 3.98 -22.84
CA THR A 54 3.45 4.17 -24.28
C THR A 54 4.37 3.25 -25.10
N LEU A 55 5.65 3.20 -24.73
CA LEU A 55 6.65 2.30 -25.32
C LEU A 55 6.22 0.84 -25.19
N LEU A 56 5.85 0.40 -23.99
CA LEU A 56 5.46 -0.98 -23.70
C LEU A 56 4.16 -1.38 -24.40
N ALA A 57 3.22 -0.45 -24.52
CA ALA A 57 1.99 -0.65 -25.28
C ALA A 57 2.30 -0.88 -26.77
N ILE A 58 3.19 -0.08 -27.36
CA ILE A 58 3.61 -0.21 -28.76
C ILE A 58 4.44 -1.49 -28.95
N HIS A 59 5.36 -1.79 -28.02
CA HIS A 59 6.18 -3.01 -28.03
C HIS A 59 5.32 -4.28 -27.98
N GLY A 60 4.36 -4.34 -27.05
CA GLY A 60 3.44 -5.48 -26.95
C GLY A 60 2.48 -5.61 -28.13
N ALA A 61 2.29 -4.52 -28.88
CA ALA A 61 1.54 -4.51 -30.14
C ALA A 61 2.44 -4.74 -31.37
N GLU A 62 3.71 -5.12 -31.21
CA GLU A 62 4.69 -5.31 -32.29
C GLU A 62 4.78 -4.10 -33.24
N GLY A 63 4.79 -2.89 -32.67
CA GLY A 63 4.88 -1.64 -33.42
C GLY A 63 3.55 -1.12 -33.97
N HIS A 64 2.43 -1.84 -33.81
CA HIS A 64 1.12 -1.39 -34.30
C HIS A 64 0.43 -0.40 -33.34
N HIS A 65 0.62 0.91 -33.55
CA HIS A 65 0.03 1.96 -32.71
C HIS A 65 -1.49 1.87 -32.54
N LYS A 66 -2.22 1.48 -33.59
CA LYS A 66 -3.68 1.35 -33.53
C LYS A 66 -4.14 0.26 -32.55
N ILE A 67 -3.41 -0.86 -32.48
CA ILE A 67 -3.69 -1.94 -31.53
C ILE A 67 -3.36 -1.46 -30.11
N ALA A 68 -2.21 -0.80 -29.95
CA ALA A 68 -1.79 -0.22 -28.67
C ALA A 68 -2.81 0.78 -28.10
N ILE A 69 -3.31 1.70 -28.94
CA ILE A 69 -4.35 2.67 -28.54
C ILE A 69 -5.64 1.96 -28.12
N LEU A 70 -6.08 0.95 -28.86
CA LEU A 70 -7.28 0.18 -28.54
C LEU A 70 -7.14 -0.56 -27.20
N ALA A 71 -6.00 -1.19 -26.97
CA ALA A 71 -5.68 -1.85 -25.70
C ALA A 71 -5.68 -0.85 -24.54
N PHE A 72 -5.06 0.32 -24.73
CA PHE A 72 -5.02 1.39 -23.75
C PHE A 72 -6.41 1.97 -23.43
N ILE A 73 -7.27 2.15 -24.44
CA ILE A 73 -8.66 2.62 -24.25
C ILE A 73 -9.44 1.62 -23.39
N LEU A 74 -9.34 0.32 -23.68
CA LEU A 74 -10.02 -0.70 -22.89
C LEU A 74 -9.53 -0.69 -21.43
N LEU A 75 -8.22 -0.65 -21.22
CA LEU A 75 -7.64 -0.54 -19.89
C LEU A 75 -8.09 0.70 -19.12
N SER A 76 -8.11 1.86 -19.79
CA SER A 76 -8.59 3.11 -19.23
C SER A 76 -10.05 3.00 -18.78
N ALA A 77 -10.89 2.30 -19.57
CA ALA A 77 -12.28 2.03 -19.20
C ALA A 77 -12.39 1.09 -17.99
N LEU A 78 -11.58 0.02 -17.94
CA LEU A 78 -11.53 -0.91 -16.81
C LEU A 78 -11.10 -0.20 -15.51
N LEU A 79 -10.12 0.70 -15.59
CA LEU A 79 -9.68 1.52 -14.48
C LEU A 79 -10.80 2.46 -14.01
N LEU A 80 -11.30 3.33 -14.91
CA LEU A 80 -12.23 4.41 -14.58
C LEU A 80 -13.60 3.89 -14.11
N LEU A 81 -14.12 2.86 -14.77
CA LEU A 81 -15.46 2.33 -14.52
C LEU A 81 -15.48 1.19 -13.50
N GLY A 82 -14.35 0.51 -13.31
CA GLY A 82 -14.18 -0.64 -12.42
C GLY A 82 -13.38 -0.34 -11.16
N ILE A 83 -12.06 -0.20 -11.31
CA ILE A 83 -11.11 -0.09 -10.19
C ILE A 83 -11.34 1.17 -9.36
N VAL A 84 -11.45 2.34 -9.98
CA VAL A 84 -11.61 3.63 -9.29
C VAL A 84 -12.82 3.62 -8.34
N PRO A 85 -14.03 3.19 -8.75
CA PRO A 85 -15.17 3.05 -7.85
C PRO A 85 -14.94 2.11 -6.66
N ALA A 86 -14.28 0.97 -6.86
CA ALA A 86 -14.01 0.00 -5.79
C ALA A 86 -13.07 0.60 -4.73
N TYR A 87 -12.00 1.26 -5.18
CA TYR A 87 -11.05 1.95 -4.30
C TYR A 87 -11.70 3.09 -3.51
N LYS A 88 -12.56 3.88 -4.16
CA LYS A 88 -13.33 4.93 -3.47
C LYS A 88 -14.26 4.38 -2.39
N ALA A 89 -14.88 3.23 -2.63
CA ALA A 89 -15.73 2.56 -1.65
C ALA A 89 -14.92 2.02 -0.47
N GLY A 90 -13.77 1.38 -0.72
CA GLY A 90 -12.84 0.95 0.32
C GLY A 90 -12.35 2.10 1.20
N ALA A 91 -11.92 3.20 0.57
CA ALA A 91 -11.46 4.40 1.25
C ALA A 91 -12.57 5.09 2.07
N TYR A 92 -13.82 5.04 1.60
CA TYR A 92 -14.96 5.55 2.38
C TYR A 92 -15.20 4.72 3.65
N LEU A 93 -15.20 3.39 3.52
CA LEU A 93 -15.41 2.50 4.67
C LEU A 93 -14.31 2.65 5.73
N ARG A 94 -13.04 2.49 5.32
CA ARG A 94 -11.88 2.56 6.23
C ARG A 94 -10.71 3.32 5.60
N PRO A 95 -10.71 4.67 5.65
CA PRO A 95 -9.64 5.50 5.10
C PRO A 95 -8.31 5.38 5.86
N ASN A 96 -8.31 4.75 7.04
CA ASN A 96 -7.10 4.52 7.83
C ASN A 96 -6.52 3.11 7.62
N ALA A 97 -7.17 2.24 6.83
CA ALA A 97 -6.69 0.87 6.65
C ALA A 97 -5.31 0.85 5.97
N GLY A 98 -5.06 1.73 5.01
CA GLY A 98 -3.87 1.68 4.16
C GLY A 98 -4.15 0.87 2.89
N GLY A 99 -3.11 0.22 2.33
CA GLY A 99 -3.22 -0.60 1.13
C GLY A 99 -4.11 -1.85 1.27
N SER A 100 -4.16 -2.65 0.21
CA SER A 100 -5.03 -3.81 0.00
C SER A 100 -4.98 -4.85 1.13
N GLY A 101 -3.78 -5.23 1.61
CA GLY A 101 -3.62 -6.21 2.69
C GLY A 101 -4.29 -5.81 4.01
N PRO A 102 -3.96 -4.63 4.58
CA PRO A 102 -4.64 -4.08 5.76
C PRO A 102 -6.14 -3.82 5.57
N LEU A 103 -6.57 -3.45 4.36
CA LEU A 103 -7.99 -3.24 4.05
C LEU A 103 -8.80 -4.54 4.23
N VAL A 104 -8.26 -5.68 3.80
CA VAL A 104 -8.87 -7.00 4.01
C VAL A 104 -9.10 -7.27 5.50
N GLU A 105 -8.13 -6.96 6.36
CA GLU A 105 -8.27 -7.16 7.81
C GLU A 105 -9.35 -6.25 8.40
N ALA A 106 -9.43 -5.01 7.91
CA ALA A 106 -10.33 -4.01 8.45
C ALA A 106 -11.80 -4.30 8.11
N ILE A 107 -12.09 -4.65 6.85
CA ILE A 107 -13.47 -4.74 6.33
C ILE A 107 -13.84 -6.08 5.70
N GLY A 108 -12.86 -6.96 5.43
CA GLY A 108 -13.08 -8.24 4.77
C GLY A 108 -13.66 -9.32 5.71
N PRO A 109 -14.48 -10.25 5.18
CA PRO A 109 -15.04 -11.35 5.95
C PRO A 109 -13.98 -12.38 6.36
N PRO A 110 -14.23 -13.15 7.44
CA PRO A 110 -13.25 -14.11 7.97
C PRO A 110 -12.70 -15.07 6.91
N LYS A 111 -13.55 -15.52 5.97
CA LYS A 111 -13.18 -16.46 4.89
C LYS A 111 -12.11 -15.94 3.92
N ILE A 112 -11.94 -14.62 3.80
CA ILE A 112 -10.96 -14.02 2.87
C ILE A 112 -9.78 -13.35 3.58
N ARG A 113 -9.70 -13.40 4.92
CA ARG A 113 -8.63 -12.74 5.68
C ARG A 113 -7.23 -13.26 5.37
N TRP A 114 -7.10 -14.52 4.96
CA TRP A 114 -5.83 -15.07 4.49
C TRP A 114 -5.24 -14.27 3.31
N LEU A 115 -6.08 -13.61 2.49
CA LEU A 115 -5.62 -12.72 1.43
C LEU A 115 -4.85 -11.49 1.95
N SER A 116 -5.03 -11.11 3.22
CA SER A 116 -4.25 -10.04 3.84
C SER A 116 -2.75 -10.35 3.84
N TRP A 117 -2.40 -11.62 4.07
CA TRP A 117 -1.02 -12.09 4.11
C TRP A 117 -0.39 -11.97 2.72
N ILE A 118 -1.11 -12.44 1.70
CA ILE A 118 -0.69 -12.34 0.31
C ILE A 118 -0.56 -10.89 -0.13
N GLY A 119 -1.56 -10.04 0.16
CA GLY A 119 -1.52 -8.62 -0.19
C GLY A 119 -0.34 -7.89 0.47
N THR A 120 -0.01 -8.22 1.72
CA THR A 120 1.16 -7.65 2.42
C THR A 120 2.47 -8.09 1.76
N SER A 121 2.59 -9.38 1.42
CA SER A 121 3.77 -9.94 0.75
C SER A 121 3.97 -9.38 -0.66
N LEU A 122 2.90 -9.27 -1.44
CA LEU A 122 2.95 -8.74 -2.80
C LEU A 122 3.27 -7.25 -2.83
N PHE A 123 2.77 -6.46 -1.88
CA PHE A 123 3.15 -5.06 -1.74
C PHE A 123 4.65 -4.90 -1.39
N PHE A 124 5.19 -5.79 -0.55
CA PHE A 124 6.62 -5.76 -0.24
C PHE A 124 7.48 -6.09 -1.47
N LEU A 125 7.05 -7.04 -2.29
CA LEU A 125 7.69 -7.35 -3.58
C LEU A 125 7.58 -6.16 -4.55
N ASP A 126 6.40 -5.56 -4.65
CA ASP A 126 6.12 -4.36 -5.46
C ASP A 126 7.09 -3.22 -5.12
N ALA A 127 7.29 -2.94 -3.83
CA ALA A 127 8.23 -1.93 -3.36
C ALA A 127 9.70 -2.20 -3.79
N ILE A 128 10.15 -3.46 -3.79
CA ILE A 128 11.48 -3.84 -4.27
C ILE A 128 11.58 -3.62 -5.77
N LEU A 129 10.58 -4.07 -6.53
CA LEU A 129 10.55 -3.95 -7.99
C LEU A 129 10.49 -2.48 -8.43
N THR A 130 9.75 -1.61 -7.72
CA THR A 130 9.75 -0.15 -7.96
C THR A 130 11.16 0.40 -7.88
N ILE A 131 11.94 0.05 -6.85
CA ILE A 131 13.32 0.55 -6.70
C ILE A 131 14.19 0.10 -7.87
N ILE A 132 14.06 -1.16 -8.30
CA ILE A 132 14.84 -1.70 -9.42
C ILE A 132 14.49 -0.97 -10.72
N ILE A 133 13.20 -0.90 -11.08
CA ILE A 133 12.74 -0.22 -12.30
C ILE A 133 13.19 1.24 -12.29
N SER A 134 12.89 1.96 -11.22
CA SER A 134 13.23 3.38 -11.12
C SER A 134 14.74 3.64 -11.15
N SER A 135 15.57 2.72 -10.65
CA SER A 135 17.05 2.87 -10.68
C SER A 135 17.63 2.62 -12.07
N ILE A 136 17.15 1.57 -12.75
CA ILE A 136 17.56 1.25 -14.12
C ILE A 136 17.10 2.38 -15.05
N SER A 137 15.83 2.76 -14.98
CA SER A 137 15.29 3.85 -15.80
C SER A 137 15.97 5.19 -15.52
N ALA A 138 16.30 5.53 -14.27
CA ALA A 138 17.06 6.75 -13.96
C ALA A 138 18.46 6.73 -14.59
N SER A 139 19.09 5.55 -14.62
CA SER A 139 20.38 5.34 -15.28
C SER A 139 20.25 5.52 -16.78
N ASP A 140 19.22 4.93 -17.39
CA ASP A 140 18.89 5.07 -18.81
C ASP A 140 18.76 6.54 -19.23
N VAL A 141 18.00 7.32 -18.47
CA VAL A 141 17.84 8.76 -18.73
C VAL A 141 19.13 9.55 -18.50
N THR A 142 19.95 9.16 -17.53
CA THR A 142 21.23 9.84 -17.25
C THR A 142 22.24 9.61 -18.37
N MET A 143 22.27 8.41 -18.94
CA MET A 143 23.12 8.08 -20.09
C MET A 143 22.76 8.91 -21.34
N LEU A 144 21.58 9.52 -21.39
CA LEU A 144 21.21 10.42 -22.49
C LEU A 144 21.95 11.76 -22.41
N ILE A 145 22.22 12.22 -21.19
CA ILE A 145 22.96 13.45 -20.95
C ILE A 145 24.46 13.15 -20.97
N LEU A 146 24.85 11.95 -20.50
CA LEU A 146 26.23 11.51 -20.36
C LEU A 146 26.42 10.09 -20.93
N PRO A 147 26.49 9.94 -22.27
CA PRO A 147 26.57 8.63 -22.92
C PRO A 147 27.84 7.85 -22.57
N GLU A 148 28.91 8.53 -22.16
CA GLU A 148 30.15 7.91 -21.67
C GLU A 148 29.94 6.96 -20.47
N LEU A 149 28.80 7.07 -19.77
CA LEU A 149 28.46 6.21 -18.63
C LEU A 149 27.80 4.88 -19.03
N ALA A 150 27.56 4.62 -20.33
CA ALA A 150 26.93 3.39 -20.81
C ALA A 150 27.57 2.09 -20.28
N PRO A 151 28.92 1.94 -20.26
CA PRO A 151 29.55 0.73 -19.70
C PRO A 151 29.31 0.54 -18.19
N TYR A 152 28.90 1.60 -17.49
CA TYR A 152 28.68 1.62 -16.05
C TYR A 152 27.20 1.65 -15.67
N ARG A 153 26.28 1.39 -16.62
CA ARG A 153 24.81 1.42 -16.43
C ARG A 153 24.34 0.75 -15.13
N ILE A 154 24.78 -0.49 -14.88
CA ILE A 154 24.36 -1.25 -13.69
C ILE A 154 24.92 -0.65 -12.40
N VAL A 155 26.18 -0.22 -12.42
CA VAL A 155 26.83 0.42 -11.27
C VAL A 155 26.15 1.74 -10.94
N LEU A 156 25.74 2.50 -11.96
CA LEU A 156 25.00 3.73 -11.80
C LEU A 156 23.62 3.48 -11.16
N ALA A 157 22.92 2.43 -11.57
CA ALA A 157 21.63 2.05 -10.98
C ALA A 157 21.78 1.68 -9.50
N GLU A 158 22.80 0.90 -9.13
CA GLU A 158 23.09 0.58 -7.74
C GLU A 158 23.46 1.82 -6.92
N LEU A 159 24.26 2.73 -7.49
CA LEU A 159 24.65 4.00 -6.85
C LEU A 159 23.41 4.85 -6.55
N PHE A 160 22.47 4.94 -7.50
CA PHE A 160 21.22 5.67 -7.31
C PHE A 160 20.35 5.06 -6.21
N ALA A 161 20.14 3.73 -6.24
CA ALA A 161 19.41 3.03 -5.20
C ALA A 161 20.03 3.26 -3.81
N PHE A 162 21.36 3.20 -3.73
CA PHE A 162 22.10 3.46 -2.49
C PHE A 162 21.98 4.92 -2.04
N PHE A 163 22.11 5.88 -2.95
CA PHE A 163 22.02 7.31 -2.64
C PHE A 163 20.69 7.67 -2.00
N ILE A 164 19.57 7.25 -2.59
CA ILE A 164 18.23 7.53 -2.04
C ILE A 164 18.04 6.85 -0.68
N MET A 165 18.51 5.61 -0.53
CA MET A 165 18.49 4.91 0.76
C MET A 165 19.23 5.71 1.84
N VAL A 166 20.46 6.17 1.57
CA VAL A 166 21.26 6.95 2.53
C VAL A 166 20.55 8.26 2.90
N VAL A 167 20.00 8.98 1.93
CA VAL A 167 19.25 10.21 2.16
C VAL A 167 18.05 9.96 3.08
N LEU A 168 17.29 8.89 2.82
CA LEU A 168 16.12 8.50 3.63
C LEU A 168 16.49 8.08 5.05
N VAL A 169 17.55 7.30 5.22
CA VAL A 169 18.01 6.85 6.53
C VAL A 169 18.58 8.03 7.34
N ALA A 170 19.34 8.92 6.70
CA ALA A 170 19.98 10.06 7.35
C ALA A 170 18.98 11.17 7.74
N LEU A 171 18.09 11.57 6.83
CA LEU A 171 17.09 12.62 7.10
C LEU A 171 15.87 12.09 7.86
N GLY A 172 15.58 10.79 7.73
CA GLY A 172 14.35 10.17 8.19
C GLY A 172 13.16 10.46 7.26
N PRO A 173 12.18 9.54 7.15
CA PRO A 173 11.04 9.68 6.23
C PRO A 173 10.27 10.99 6.40
N LYS A 174 10.09 11.46 7.63
CA LYS A 174 9.33 12.68 7.94
C LYS A 174 9.91 13.96 7.33
N ARG A 175 11.24 14.05 7.17
CA ARG A 175 11.92 15.23 6.61
C ARG A 175 12.16 15.12 5.11
N ALA A 176 12.23 13.90 4.58
CA ALA A 176 12.42 13.65 3.16
C ALA A 176 11.12 13.82 2.34
N VAL A 177 9.95 13.46 2.91
CA VAL A 177 8.64 13.57 2.24
C VAL A 177 8.34 14.96 1.63
N PRO A 178 8.56 16.09 2.33
CA PRO A 178 8.38 17.40 1.72
C PRO A 178 9.24 17.66 0.47
N ILE A 179 10.46 17.12 0.43
CA ILE A 179 11.37 17.25 -0.72
C ILE A 179 10.82 16.45 -1.91
N PHE A 180 10.34 15.23 -1.67
CA PHE A 180 9.67 14.42 -2.70
C PHE A 180 8.43 15.12 -3.26
N LEU A 181 7.62 15.77 -2.41
CA LEU A 181 6.41 16.49 -2.84
C LEU A 181 6.72 17.70 -3.72
N ILE A 182 7.78 18.45 -3.41
CA ILE A 182 8.20 19.61 -4.24
C ILE A 182 8.67 19.13 -5.60
N GLY A 183 9.51 18.09 -5.66
CA GLY A 183 9.99 17.51 -6.91
C GLY A 183 8.85 16.94 -7.77
N GLY A 184 7.97 16.14 -7.15
CA GLY A 184 6.79 15.59 -7.82
C GLY A 184 5.84 16.66 -8.34
N GLY A 185 5.64 17.75 -7.59
CA GLY A 185 4.82 18.88 -8.01
C GLY A 185 5.40 19.66 -9.18
N ALA A 186 6.69 19.99 -9.13
CA ALA A 186 7.38 20.68 -10.20
C ALA A 186 7.34 19.88 -11.51
N PHE A 187 7.60 18.57 -11.42
CA PHE A 187 7.53 17.67 -12.57
C PHE A 187 6.11 17.55 -13.12
N THR A 188 5.11 17.31 -12.27
CA THR A 188 3.70 17.21 -12.70
C THR A 188 3.28 18.45 -13.51
N LEU A 189 3.64 19.65 -13.03
CA LEU A 189 3.34 20.90 -13.73
C LEU A 189 4.08 20.99 -15.07
N PHE A 190 5.37 20.66 -15.08
CA PHE A 190 6.18 20.63 -16.29
C PHE A 190 5.57 19.68 -17.32
N THR A 191 5.20 18.46 -16.93
CA THR A 191 4.69 17.46 -17.87
C THR A 191 3.32 17.83 -18.43
N ILE A 192 2.44 18.44 -17.64
CA ILE A 192 1.15 18.95 -18.15
C ILE A 192 1.39 19.98 -19.27
N VAL A 193 2.33 20.91 -19.07
CA VAL A 193 2.67 21.93 -20.07
C VAL A 193 3.32 21.28 -21.29
N ALA A 194 4.34 20.44 -21.08
CA ALA A 194 5.07 19.77 -22.14
C ALA A 194 4.17 18.88 -23.00
N LEU A 195 3.31 18.05 -22.40
CA LEU A 195 2.37 17.21 -23.13
C LEU A 195 1.27 18.01 -23.83
N SER A 196 0.85 19.15 -23.28
CA SER A 196 -0.09 20.03 -23.99
C SER A 196 0.52 20.58 -25.28
N ILE A 197 1.82 20.90 -25.25
CA ILE A 197 2.58 21.32 -26.43
C ILE A 197 2.70 20.15 -27.41
N VAL A 198 3.21 19.00 -26.97
CA VAL A 198 3.36 17.77 -27.78
C VAL A 198 2.04 17.40 -28.46
N GLY A 199 0.93 17.34 -27.72
CA GLY A 199 -0.37 16.98 -28.27
C GLY A 199 -0.90 18.01 -29.27
N GLY A 200 -0.72 19.31 -28.98
CA GLY A 200 -1.12 20.40 -29.87
C GLY A 200 -0.32 20.40 -31.18
N THR A 201 0.99 20.19 -31.11
CA THR A 201 1.87 20.14 -32.28
C THR A 201 1.71 18.86 -33.08
N ALA A 202 1.50 17.70 -32.44
CA ALA A 202 1.26 16.45 -33.14
C ALA A 202 -0.04 16.49 -33.94
N MET A 203 -1.06 17.19 -33.44
CA MET A 203 -2.30 17.44 -34.17
C MET A 203 -2.11 18.46 -35.31
N GLY A 204 -1.28 19.49 -35.11
CA GLY A 204 -1.08 20.58 -36.07
C GLY A 204 -0.07 20.27 -37.19
N ASN A 205 0.93 19.43 -36.92
CA ASN A 205 2.08 19.18 -37.78
C ASN A 205 2.42 17.67 -37.83
N PRO A 206 1.55 16.84 -38.44
CA PRO A 206 1.81 15.41 -38.61
C PRO A 206 3.03 15.13 -39.49
N GLU A 207 3.42 16.08 -40.34
CA GLU A 207 4.58 15.97 -41.24
C GLU A 207 5.92 15.87 -40.53
N TRP A 208 6.02 16.20 -39.23
CA TRP A 208 7.28 16.08 -38.47
C TRP A 208 7.73 14.62 -38.22
N ALA A 209 6.94 13.64 -38.67
CA ALA A 209 7.26 12.21 -38.56
C ALA A 209 8.62 11.83 -39.18
N PHE A 210 9.14 12.58 -40.16
CA PHE A 210 10.44 12.28 -40.79
C PHE A 210 11.63 12.36 -39.81
N LEU A 211 11.53 13.20 -38.77
CA LEU A 211 12.58 13.36 -37.75
C LEU A 211 12.76 12.11 -36.91
N THR A 212 11.69 11.34 -36.72
CA THR A 212 11.68 10.13 -35.89
C THR A 212 12.73 9.12 -36.37
N LYS A 213 12.86 8.91 -37.69
CA LYS A 213 13.82 7.93 -38.24
C LYS A 213 15.25 8.31 -37.87
N GLY A 214 15.62 9.58 -38.05
CA GLY A 214 16.97 10.06 -37.71
C GLY A 214 17.26 10.01 -36.21
N ILE A 215 16.31 10.39 -35.35
CA ILE A 215 16.48 10.29 -33.89
C ILE A 215 16.69 8.84 -33.45
N VAL A 216 15.87 7.91 -33.95
CA VAL A 216 15.95 6.49 -33.58
C VAL A 216 17.26 5.86 -34.08
N SER A 217 17.64 6.12 -35.33
CA SER A 217 18.89 5.61 -35.92
C SER A 217 20.12 6.11 -35.14
N ARG A 218 20.15 7.39 -34.73
CA ARG A 218 21.20 7.91 -33.84
C ARG A 218 21.29 7.13 -32.52
N LEU A 219 20.16 6.78 -31.93
CA LEU A 219 20.09 6.06 -30.66
C LEU A 219 20.56 4.60 -30.81
N GLU A 220 20.19 3.94 -31.91
CA GLU A 220 20.67 2.60 -32.28
C GLU A 220 22.20 2.61 -32.50
N LEU A 221 22.72 3.58 -33.28
CA LEU A 221 24.15 3.70 -33.59
C LEU A 221 25.04 3.98 -32.37
N ASN A 222 24.54 4.77 -31.41
CA ASN A 222 25.28 5.06 -30.18
C ASN A 222 25.18 3.95 -29.13
N GLY A 223 24.52 2.82 -29.44
CA GLY A 223 24.28 1.72 -28.50
C GLY A 223 23.40 2.12 -27.32
N VAL A 224 22.63 3.21 -27.43
CA VAL A 224 21.69 3.66 -26.40
C VAL A 224 20.40 2.83 -26.45
N VAL A 225 20.01 2.40 -27.64
CA VAL A 225 18.86 1.54 -27.87
C VAL A 225 19.35 0.22 -28.45
N GLU A 226 19.14 -0.86 -27.70
CA GLU A 226 19.56 -2.22 -28.10
C GLU A 226 18.53 -2.89 -29.03
N HIS A 227 17.24 -2.55 -28.90
CA HIS A 227 16.16 -3.19 -29.66
C HIS A 227 15.07 -2.21 -30.07
N VAL A 228 14.71 -2.20 -31.36
CA VAL A 228 13.64 -1.35 -31.92
C VAL A 228 12.58 -2.19 -32.59
N VAL A 229 11.34 -2.05 -32.11
CA VAL A 229 10.19 -2.78 -32.64
C VAL A 229 9.37 -1.87 -33.53
N ARG A 230 9.33 -2.21 -34.82
CA ARG A 230 8.58 -1.52 -35.88
C ARG A 230 7.48 -2.44 -36.42
N ALA A 231 6.37 -1.86 -36.89
CA ALA A 231 5.31 -2.63 -37.53
C ALA A 231 5.81 -3.24 -38.84
N GLN A 232 5.90 -4.57 -38.91
CA GLN A 232 6.42 -5.28 -40.09
C GLN A 232 5.41 -5.38 -41.25
N GLN A 233 4.12 -5.22 -40.98
CA GLN A 233 3.03 -5.36 -41.96
C GLN A 233 1.92 -4.34 -41.73
N ASP A 234 1.01 -4.16 -42.68
CA ASP A 234 -0.16 -3.31 -42.48
C ASP A 234 -1.20 -4.00 -41.59
N ILE A 235 -1.89 -3.25 -40.74
CA ILE A 235 -2.91 -3.84 -39.84
C ILE A 235 -4.04 -4.56 -40.60
N ALA A 236 -4.28 -4.18 -41.86
CA ALA A 236 -5.29 -4.78 -42.74
C ALA A 236 -4.91 -6.20 -43.20
N THR A 237 -3.63 -6.59 -43.13
CA THR A 237 -3.15 -7.91 -43.51
C THR A 237 -3.05 -8.87 -42.33
N ILE A 238 -3.23 -8.39 -41.10
CA ILE A 238 -3.19 -9.19 -39.88
C ILE A 238 -4.48 -10.00 -39.73
N GLY A 239 -4.35 -11.32 -39.59
CA GLY A 239 -5.49 -12.19 -39.27
C GLY A 239 -6.05 -11.92 -37.87
N THR A 240 -7.36 -12.15 -37.68
CA THR A 240 -8.08 -11.88 -36.41
C THR A 240 -7.42 -12.50 -35.17
N VAL A 241 -6.82 -13.69 -35.30
CA VAL A 241 -6.13 -14.37 -34.20
C VAL A 241 -4.89 -13.60 -33.75
N VAL A 242 -4.05 -13.19 -34.70
CA VAL A 242 -2.83 -12.42 -34.43
C VAL A 242 -3.21 -11.05 -33.87
N PHE A 243 -4.27 -10.42 -34.38
CA PHE A 243 -4.79 -9.17 -33.82
C PHE A 243 -5.12 -9.30 -32.33
N PHE A 244 -5.87 -10.33 -31.92
CA PHE A 244 -6.22 -10.51 -30.50
C PHE A 244 -4.99 -10.87 -29.65
N GLN A 245 -4.04 -11.63 -30.19
CA GLN A 245 -2.79 -11.93 -29.51
C GLN A 245 -2.00 -10.65 -29.21
N LEU A 246 -1.77 -9.81 -30.23
CA LEU A 246 -1.10 -8.50 -30.09
C LEU A 246 -1.88 -7.56 -29.18
N PHE A 247 -3.21 -7.56 -29.29
CA PHE A 247 -4.06 -6.75 -28.43
C PHE A 247 -3.90 -7.12 -26.95
N PHE A 248 -3.94 -8.42 -26.61
CA PHE A 248 -3.80 -8.86 -25.23
C PHE A 248 -2.36 -8.71 -24.70
N ARG A 249 -1.34 -8.89 -25.55
CA ARG A 249 0.07 -8.65 -25.21
C ARG A 249 0.36 -7.16 -24.98
N SER A 250 -0.17 -6.30 -25.83
CA SER A 250 -0.14 -4.84 -25.62
C SER A 250 -0.87 -4.46 -24.34
N MET A 251 -2.04 -5.06 -24.11
CA MET A 251 -2.82 -4.81 -22.91
C MET A 251 -2.07 -5.21 -21.64
N SER A 252 -1.46 -6.40 -21.57
CA SER A 252 -0.71 -6.83 -20.39
C SER A 252 0.47 -5.91 -20.07
N SER A 253 1.15 -5.42 -21.11
CA SER A 253 2.33 -4.54 -20.96
C SER A 253 1.91 -3.12 -20.53
N ALA A 254 0.89 -2.56 -21.18
CA ALA A 254 0.35 -1.25 -20.85
C ALA A 254 -0.30 -1.15 -19.46
N MET A 255 -0.62 -2.27 -18.80
CA MET A 255 -1.16 -2.27 -17.43
C MET A 255 -0.24 -1.57 -16.44
N LEU A 256 1.08 -1.61 -16.68
CA LEU A 256 2.08 -1.07 -15.77
C LEU A 256 1.86 0.39 -15.38
N GLY A 257 1.39 1.24 -16.30
CA GLY A 257 1.17 2.66 -16.00
C GLY A 257 0.08 2.94 -14.96
N PHE A 258 -0.62 1.91 -14.48
CA PHE A 258 -1.58 2.04 -13.38
C PHE A 258 -1.06 1.56 -12.02
N SER A 259 0.20 1.15 -11.94
CA SER A 259 0.85 0.64 -10.72
C SER A 259 0.77 1.60 -9.52
N GLY A 260 1.05 2.89 -9.73
CA GLY A 260 1.00 3.92 -8.67
C GLY A 260 -0.39 4.16 -8.05
N TYR A 261 -1.43 3.47 -8.49
CA TYR A 261 -2.79 3.63 -7.98
C TYR A 261 -3.00 2.99 -6.58
N GLU A 262 -2.22 1.97 -6.23
CA GLU A 262 -2.24 1.33 -4.88
C GLU A 262 -1.55 2.20 -3.82
N VAL A 263 -0.74 3.18 -4.23
CA VAL A 263 -0.04 4.10 -3.33
C VAL A 263 -1.00 5.11 -2.70
N ILE A 264 -2.06 5.54 -3.41
CA ILE A 264 -3.00 6.56 -2.92
C ILE A 264 -3.69 6.15 -1.61
N PRO A 265 -4.28 4.95 -1.51
CA PRO A 265 -4.85 4.49 -0.25
C PRO A 265 -3.79 4.21 0.81
N ALA A 266 -2.60 3.73 0.42
CA ALA A 266 -1.50 3.42 1.34
C ALA A 266 -0.96 4.69 2.04
N SER A 267 -0.69 5.75 1.27
CA SER A 267 -0.24 7.07 1.77
C SER A 267 -1.40 7.90 2.33
N GLY A 268 -2.63 7.63 1.87
CA GLY A 268 -3.88 8.24 2.36
C GLY A 268 -4.13 8.07 3.86
N LYS A 269 -3.44 7.16 4.55
CA LYS A 269 -3.43 7.08 6.03
C LYS A 269 -2.99 8.41 6.67
N HIS A 270 -2.17 9.20 5.99
CA HIS A 270 -1.67 10.51 6.43
C HIS A 270 -2.47 11.69 5.84
N ALA A 271 -3.56 11.43 5.13
CA ALA A 271 -4.38 12.47 4.52
C ALA A 271 -5.03 13.42 5.54
N ALA A 272 -5.24 14.66 5.11
CA ALA A 272 -6.02 15.66 5.84
C ALA A 272 -7.48 15.21 6.01
N ARG A 273 -8.14 15.68 7.07
CA ARG A 273 -9.53 15.28 7.37
C ARG A 273 -10.53 16.19 6.62
N PRO A 274 -11.64 15.65 6.06
CA PRO A 274 -12.03 14.24 6.02
C PRO A 274 -11.24 13.39 5.00
N LYS A 275 -10.54 12.36 5.51
CA LYS A 275 -9.57 11.56 4.75
C LYS A 275 -10.15 10.89 3.51
N TRP A 276 -11.34 10.31 3.65
CA TRP A 276 -11.99 9.62 2.53
C TRP A 276 -12.23 10.56 1.34
N LYS A 277 -12.50 11.84 1.61
CA LYS A 277 -12.76 12.82 0.55
C LYS A 277 -11.48 13.17 -0.18
N VAL A 278 -10.39 13.39 0.57
CA VAL A 278 -9.06 13.64 0.01
C VAL A 278 -8.62 12.46 -0.86
N ILE A 279 -8.71 11.23 -0.33
CA ILE A 279 -8.35 10.01 -1.07
C ILE A 279 -9.24 9.85 -2.32
N ASN A 280 -10.56 10.02 -2.20
CA ASN A 280 -11.49 9.84 -3.33
C ASN A 280 -11.27 10.86 -4.45
N THR A 281 -11.00 12.12 -4.11
CA THR A 281 -10.68 13.15 -5.11
C THR A 281 -9.33 12.85 -5.76
N SER A 282 -8.32 12.49 -4.97
CA SER A 282 -6.98 12.14 -5.47
C SER A 282 -7.02 10.95 -6.43
N LEU A 283 -7.74 9.87 -6.07
CA LEU A 283 -8.00 8.71 -6.94
C LEU A 283 -8.59 9.13 -8.30
N SER A 284 -9.60 10.00 -8.28
CA SER A 284 -10.24 10.48 -9.51
C SER A 284 -9.28 11.28 -10.39
N LEU A 285 -8.58 12.24 -9.80
CA LEU A 285 -7.68 13.13 -10.52
C LEU A 285 -6.48 12.36 -11.07
N ALA A 286 -5.92 11.44 -10.30
CA ALA A 286 -4.85 10.56 -10.75
C ALA A 286 -5.28 9.70 -11.95
N ALA A 287 -6.49 9.14 -11.93
CA ALA A 287 -7.00 8.38 -13.08
C ALA A 287 -7.15 9.25 -14.33
N PHE A 288 -7.72 10.45 -14.23
CA PHE A 288 -7.83 11.36 -15.36
C PHE A 288 -6.45 11.81 -15.87
N PHE A 289 -5.53 12.04 -14.96
CA PHE A 289 -4.16 12.43 -15.29
C PHE A 289 -3.45 11.32 -16.07
N LEU A 290 -3.39 10.09 -15.53
CA LEU A 290 -2.72 8.96 -16.19
C LEU A 290 -3.33 8.58 -17.53
N ILE A 291 -4.67 8.56 -17.61
CA ILE A 291 -5.36 8.30 -18.87
C ILE A 291 -5.07 9.43 -19.87
N GLY A 292 -5.15 10.68 -19.43
CA GLY A 292 -4.92 11.84 -20.30
C GLY A 292 -3.50 11.87 -20.85
N THR A 293 -2.50 11.62 -20.01
CA THR A 293 -1.09 11.63 -20.42
C THR A 293 -0.80 10.49 -21.38
N GLY A 294 -1.28 9.28 -21.12
CA GLY A 294 -1.09 8.13 -22.01
C GLY A 294 -1.82 8.28 -23.35
N VAL A 295 -3.04 8.87 -23.38
CA VAL A 295 -3.74 9.15 -24.65
C VAL A 295 -2.96 10.15 -25.50
N VAL A 296 -2.46 11.24 -24.90
CA VAL A 296 -1.73 12.28 -25.63
C VAL A 296 -0.42 11.72 -26.19
N GLN A 297 0.32 10.95 -25.40
CA GLN A 297 1.56 10.31 -25.84
C GLN A 297 1.31 9.28 -26.95
N LEU A 298 0.39 8.33 -26.77
CA LEU A 298 0.08 7.34 -27.80
C LEU A 298 -0.41 7.99 -29.10
N TYR A 299 -1.18 9.09 -29.00
CA TYR A 299 -1.60 9.85 -30.16
C TYR A 299 -0.41 10.53 -30.86
N ALA A 300 0.48 11.20 -30.11
CA ALA A 300 1.67 11.82 -30.68
C ALA A 300 2.60 10.79 -31.32
N ALA A 301 2.85 9.67 -30.64
CA ALA A 301 3.61 8.53 -31.15
C ALA A 301 3.00 7.96 -32.44
N GLN A 302 1.67 7.89 -32.53
CA GLN A 302 1.00 7.48 -33.77
C GLN A 302 1.18 8.50 -34.90
N GLN A 303 1.01 9.80 -34.62
CA GLN A 303 1.12 10.84 -35.65
C GLN A 303 2.55 10.96 -36.19
N TRP A 304 3.54 10.86 -35.32
CA TRP A 304 4.96 10.95 -35.69
C TRP A 304 5.62 9.60 -35.95
N ASN A 305 4.83 8.52 -36.01
CA ASN A 305 5.27 7.15 -36.29
C ASN A 305 6.45 6.68 -35.41
N ILE A 306 6.41 6.98 -34.12
CA ILE A 306 7.48 6.65 -33.17
C ILE A 306 7.45 5.16 -32.84
N PRO A 307 8.52 4.39 -33.12
CA PRO A 307 8.56 2.96 -32.79
C PRO A 307 8.76 2.74 -31.29
N ALA A 308 8.62 1.48 -30.84
CA ALA A 308 9.03 1.13 -29.49
C ALA A 308 10.55 0.90 -29.44
N THR A 309 11.25 1.71 -28.64
CA THR A 309 12.71 1.69 -28.50
C THR A 309 13.10 1.22 -27.11
N GLU A 310 13.69 0.03 -26.98
CA GLU A 310 14.15 -0.47 -25.69
C GLU A 310 15.31 0.38 -25.16
N GLY A 311 15.20 0.88 -23.93
CA GLY A 311 16.18 1.79 -23.32
C GLY A 311 15.92 3.29 -23.53
N TYR A 312 15.02 3.67 -24.46
CA TYR A 312 14.71 5.09 -24.71
C TYR A 312 13.19 5.36 -24.72
N SER A 313 12.69 6.13 -23.74
CA SER A 313 11.24 6.36 -23.63
C SER A 313 10.69 7.10 -24.85
N THR A 314 9.53 6.67 -25.35
CA THR A 314 8.80 7.36 -26.45
C THR A 314 8.57 8.85 -26.15
N LEU A 315 8.34 9.19 -24.88
CA LEU A 315 8.16 10.57 -24.42
C LEU A 315 9.38 11.47 -24.70
N LEU A 316 10.60 10.91 -24.60
CA LEU A 316 11.81 11.68 -24.86
C LEU A 316 11.99 11.95 -26.36
N ILE A 317 11.60 11.01 -27.23
CA ILE A 317 11.59 11.22 -28.69
C ILE A 317 10.61 12.34 -29.04
N GLU A 318 9.42 12.34 -28.42
CA GLU A 318 8.44 13.43 -28.55
C GLU A 318 9.04 14.78 -28.13
N TYR A 319 9.80 14.81 -27.03
CA TYR A 319 10.47 16.03 -26.55
C TYR A 319 11.60 16.50 -27.46
N GLU A 320 12.35 15.60 -28.09
CA GLU A 320 13.39 15.95 -29.09
C GLU A 320 12.78 16.59 -30.34
N ILE A 321 11.68 16.05 -30.84
CA ILE A 321 10.95 16.64 -31.97
C ILE A 321 10.51 18.06 -31.62
N ILE A 322 9.91 18.26 -30.45
CA ILE A 322 9.49 19.58 -29.97
C ILE A 322 10.67 20.53 -29.77
N ALA A 323 11.77 20.03 -29.22
CA ALA A 323 12.97 20.82 -28.98
C ALA A 323 13.58 21.34 -30.27
N ALA A 324 13.64 20.50 -31.32
CA ALA A 324 14.17 20.90 -32.63
C ALA A 324 13.21 21.81 -33.40
N GLN A 325 11.91 21.49 -33.42
CA GLN A 325 10.94 22.17 -34.27
C GLN A 325 10.31 23.41 -33.65
N THR A 326 9.90 23.33 -32.38
CA THR A 326 9.14 24.40 -31.72
C THR A 326 10.04 25.38 -30.97
N PHE A 327 11.06 24.85 -30.30
CA PHE A 327 11.99 25.64 -29.48
C PHE A 327 13.38 25.83 -30.10
N GLY A 328 13.62 25.18 -31.24
CA GLY A 328 14.85 25.26 -32.01
C GLY A 328 14.69 26.14 -33.24
N THR A 329 15.55 25.94 -34.23
CA THR A 329 15.48 26.70 -35.49
C THR A 329 14.47 26.14 -36.49
N GLY A 330 13.88 24.98 -36.22
CA GLY A 330 13.06 24.25 -37.18
C GLY A 330 13.91 23.50 -38.22
N ILE A 331 13.38 22.37 -38.70
CA ILE A 331 14.02 21.55 -39.74
C ILE A 331 12.96 21.15 -40.75
N SER A 332 13.21 21.35 -42.03
CA SER A 332 12.41 20.78 -43.11
C SER A 332 13.14 19.60 -43.76
N GLU A 333 12.42 18.71 -44.43
CA GLU A 333 13.02 17.60 -45.18
C GLU A 333 14.07 18.09 -46.21
N ASN A 334 13.88 19.31 -46.74
CA ASN A 334 14.80 19.90 -47.72
C ASN A 334 16.13 20.37 -47.11
N ASP A 335 16.19 20.53 -45.78
CA ASP A 335 17.41 20.95 -45.07
C ASP A 335 18.36 19.76 -44.81
N VAL A 336 17.87 18.53 -45.02
CA VAL A 336 18.62 17.28 -44.88
C VAL A 336 19.42 17.01 -46.17
N ALA A 337 20.55 17.69 -46.31
CA ALA A 337 21.51 17.42 -47.37
C ALA A 337 22.60 16.45 -46.88
N ILE A 338 22.69 15.28 -47.51
CA ILE A 338 23.77 14.32 -47.26
C ILE A 338 25.09 14.93 -47.74
N THR A 339 26.07 15.02 -46.86
CA THR A 339 27.42 15.47 -47.18
C THR A 339 28.38 14.30 -47.28
N GLU A 340 29.55 14.54 -47.88
CA GLU A 340 30.58 13.50 -48.00
C GLU A 340 31.09 13.04 -46.63
N GLN A 341 31.11 13.94 -45.64
CA GLN A 341 31.44 13.60 -44.25
C GLN A 341 30.44 12.60 -43.65
N ASP A 342 29.14 12.77 -43.90
CA ASP A 342 28.11 11.85 -43.41
C ASP A 342 28.29 10.43 -44.02
N ARG A 343 28.75 10.37 -45.28
CA ARG A 343 29.07 9.09 -45.96
C ARG A 343 30.35 8.46 -45.44
N GLU A 344 31.38 9.26 -45.15
CA GLU A 344 32.62 8.77 -44.55
C GLU A 344 32.39 8.23 -43.13
N GLU A 345 31.60 8.92 -42.32
CA GLU A 345 31.21 8.48 -40.97
C GLU A 345 30.35 7.21 -41.02
N ALA A 346 29.36 7.13 -41.92
CA ALA A 346 28.59 5.91 -42.15
C ALA A 346 29.49 4.73 -42.59
N GLY A 347 30.49 5.00 -43.44
CA GLY A 347 31.47 4.01 -43.87
C GLY A 347 32.35 3.51 -42.72
N ALA A 348 32.79 4.40 -41.84
CA ALA A 348 33.58 4.05 -40.65
C ALA A 348 32.78 3.22 -39.64
N LEU A 349 31.50 3.54 -39.45
CA LEU A 349 30.57 2.79 -38.60
C LEU A 349 30.37 1.36 -39.12
N TYR A 350 30.23 1.18 -40.44
CA TYR A 350 30.16 -0.16 -41.05
C TYR A 350 31.43 -0.97 -40.77
N ASP A 351 32.60 -0.35 -40.93
CA ASP A 351 33.89 -1.01 -40.75
C ASP A 351 34.14 -1.40 -39.27
N LEU A 352 33.72 -0.56 -38.31
CA LEU A 352 33.73 -0.85 -36.87
C LEU A 352 32.82 -2.04 -36.53
N ARG A 353 31.57 -2.01 -37.02
CA ARG A 353 30.59 -3.06 -36.77
C ARG A 353 31.00 -4.40 -37.37
N PHE A 354 31.61 -4.37 -38.56
CA PHE A 354 32.19 -5.56 -39.18
C PHE A 354 33.34 -6.12 -38.33
N ALA A 355 34.18 -5.27 -37.75
CA ALA A 355 35.25 -5.71 -36.86
C ALA A 355 34.73 -6.36 -35.57
N GLU A 356 33.69 -5.78 -34.94
CA GLU A 356 33.05 -6.34 -33.74
C GLU A 356 32.38 -7.70 -34.01
N ASN A 357 31.68 -7.84 -35.14
CA ASN A 357 31.05 -9.11 -35.52
C ASN A 357 32.09 -10.22 -35.78
N VAL A 358 33.22 -9.88 -36.40
CA VAL A 358 34.33 -10.82 -36.62
C VAL A 358 34.99 -11.23 -35.28
N GLU A 359 35.10 -10.30 -34.32
CA GLU A 359 35.62 -10.58 -32.98
C GLU A 359 34.66 -11.45 -32.14
N GLY A 360 33.35 -11.21 -32.24
CA GLY A 360 32.30 -12.03 -31.61
C GLY A 360 32.21 -13.46 -32.18
N GLU A 361 32.35 -13.64 -33.50
CA GLU A 361 32.45 -14.96 -34.13
C GLU A 361 33.69 -15.74 -33.66
N LEU A 362 34.81 -15.06 -33.43
CA LEU A 362 36.04 -15.66 -32.90
C LEU A 362 35.90 -16.08 -31.43
N LEU A 363 35.04 -15.42 -30.65
CA LEU A 363 34.73 -15.75 -29.26
C LEU A 363 33.62 -16.79 -29.09
N GLY A 364 32.97 -17.19 -30.18
CA GLY A 364 31.89 -18.18 -30.18
C GLY A 364 30.56 -17.66 -29.66
N GLU A 365 30.35 -16.34 -29.69
CA GLU A 365 29.05 -15.74 -29.39
C GLU A 365 28.08 -16.01 -30.56
N VAL A 366 26.88 -16.46 -30.23
CA VAL A 366 25.83 -16.69 -31.23
C VAL A 366 25.35 -15.32 -31.71
N PRO A 367 25.34 -15.02 -33.02
CA PRO A 367 24.85 -13.74 -33.50
C PRO A 367 23.38 -13.57 -33.07
N GLY A 368 23.08 -12.44 -32.42
CA GLY A 368 21.72 -12.05 -32.08
C GLY A 368 20.83 -11.97 -33.32
N GLU A 369 19.51 -12.07 -33.12
CA GLU A 369 18.52 -12.05 -34.20
C GLU A 369 18.71 -10.88 -35.17
N ALA A 370 18.41 -11.15 -36.44
CA ALA A 370 18.73 -10.33 -37.60
C ALA A 370 18.32 -8.86 -37.46
N ASP A 371 19.32 -8.00 -37.37
CA ASP A 371 19.17 -6.55 -37.52
C ASP A 371 18.85 -6.19 -38.98
N ASP A 372 18.00 -5.19 -39.21
CA ASP A 372 17.57 -4.77 -40.56
C ASP A 372 18.78 -4.39 -41.44
N PHE A 373 19.87 -3.93 -40.81
CA PHE A 373 21.13 -3.58 -41.45
C PHE A 373 22.06 -4.76 -41.76
N ALA A 374 21.83 -5.94 -41.16
CA ALA A 374 22.71 -7.11 -41.32
C ALA A 374 22.63 -7.73 -42.73
N SER A 375 21.59 -7.42 -43.49
CA SER A 375 21.36 -7.91 -44.85
C SER A 375 21.78 -6.94 -45.96
N LEU A 376 22.16 -5.71 -45.61
CA LEU A 376 22.47 -4.66 -46.56
C LEU A 376 23.92 -4.75 -47.07
N SER A 377 24.12 -4.48 -48.35
CA SER A 377 25.47 -4.29 -48.89
C SER A 377 26.10 -3.02 -48.31
N ARG A 378 27.43 -2.94 -48.27
CA ARG A 378 28.15 -1.75 -47.77
C ARG A 378 27.64 -0.44 -48.38
N GLY A 379 27.33 -0.43 -49.68
CA GLY A 379 26.81 0.77 -50.35
C GLY A 379 25.41 1.17 -49.88
N GLU A 380 24.51 0.20 -49.73
CA GLU A 380 23.14 0.42 -49.25
C GLU A 380 23.13 0.85 -47.77
N PHE A 381 23.98 0.24 -46.94
CA PHE A 381 24.16 0.65 -45.55
C PHE A 381 24.66 2.10 -45.47
N VAL A 382 25.70 2.45 -46.25
CA VAL A 382 26.27 3.80 -46.23
C VAL A 382 25.25 4.84 -46.70
N ASP A 383 24.48 4.58 -47.76
CA ASP A 383 23.50 5.56 -48.23
C ASP A 383 22.31 5.72 -47.24
N GLU A 384 21.88 4.65 -46.58
CA GLU A 384 20.80 4.72 -45.58
C GLU A 384 21.25 5.40 -44.28
N VAL A 385 22.42 5.03 -43.76
CA VAL A 385 22.98 5.60 -42.52
C VAL A 385 23.48 7.02 -42.74
N ALA A 386 24.00 7.37 -43.92
CA ALA A 386 24.43 8.74 -44.21
C ALA A 386 23.25 9.72 -44.23
N TYR A 387 22.05 9.28 -44.67
CA TYR A 387 20.85 10.08 -44.53
C TYR A 387 20.50 10.30 -43.05
N ASP A 388 20.51 9.25 -42.24
CA ASP A 388 20.20 9.35 -40.81
C ASP A 388 21.21 10.20 -40.03
N LEU A 389 22.51 10.13 -40.38
CA LEU A 389 23.56 11.00 -39.86
C LEU A 389 23.34 12.45 -40.28
N ALA A 390 22.94 12.70 -41.53
CA ALA A 390 22.62 14.05 -42.00
C ALA A 390 21.42 14.65 -41.24
N VAL A 391 20.38 13.86 -40.95
CA VAL A 391 19.23 14.27 -40.11
C VAL A 391 19.72 14.58 -38.70
N THR A 392 20.55 13.71 -38.11
CA THR A 392 21.10 13.87 -36.77
C THR A 392 21.91 15.16 -36.64
N ARG A 393 22.81 15.42 -37.58
CA ARG A 393 23.60 16.65 -37.61
C ARG A 393 22.70 17.89 -37.69
N GLN A 394 21.65 17.85 -38.51
CA GLN A 394 20.68 18.96 -38.55
C GLN A 394 19.88 19.10 -37.27
N LEU A 395 19.56 18.00 -36.60
CA LEU A 395 18.91 18.00 -35.29
C LEU A 395 19.78 18.68 -34.22
N GLU A 396 21.07 18.35 -34.19
CA GLU A 396 22.04 18.99 -33.31
C GLU A 396 22.20 20.48 -33.65
N ASN A 397 22.34 20.83 -34.93
CA ASN A 397 22.43 22.23 -35.34
C ASN A 397 21.18 23.03 -34.98
N ALA A 398 20.00 22.42 -35.11
CA ALA A 398 18.73 23.09 -34.82
C ALA A 398 18.47 23.28 -33.33
N THR A 399 19.11 22.47 -32.48
CA THR A 399 18.96 22.52 -31.03
C THR A 399 20.10 23.27 -30.34
N ASN A 400 21.33 23.17 -30.85
CA ASN A 400 22.52 23.75 -30.25
C ASN A 400 22.42 25.27 -30.05
N GLY A 401 22.61 25.71 -28.80
CA GLY A 401 22.55 27.13 -28.43
C GLY A 401 21.14 27.74 -28.46
N THR A 402 20.10 26.93 -28.65
CA THR A 402 18.70 27.38 -28.67
C THR A 402 17.98 27.09 -27.35
N THR A 403 16.76 27.60 -27.22
CA THR A 403 15.85 27.22 -26.13
C THR A 403 15.49 25.73 -26.15
N GLY A 404 15.59 25.05 -27.30
CA GLY A 404 15.36 23.61 -27.45
C GLY A 404 16.35 22.77 -26.66
N GLN A 405 17.65 23.08 -26.72
CA GLN A 405 18.66 22.40 -25.92
C GLN A 405 18.40 22.58 -24.42
N ALA A 406 18.08 23.79 -23.97
CA ALA A 406 17.74 24.05 -22.58
C ALA A 406 16.49 23.25 -22.14
N PHE A 407 15.48 23.16 -23.01
CA PHE A 407 14.28 22.35 -22.76
C PHE A 407 14.62 20.86 -22.60
N LEU A 408 15.45 20.27 -23.48
CA LEU A 408 15.85 18.87 -23.38
C LEU A 408 16.65 18.57 -22.12
N VAL A 409 17.61 19.43 -21.78
CA VAL A 409 18.41 19.28 -20.56
C VAL A 409 17.51 19.33 -19.33
N VAL A 410 16.57 20.29 -19.27
CA VAL A 410 15.61 20.40 -18.17
C VAL A 410 14.68 19.19 -18.12
N ALA A 411 14.13 18.76 -19.26
CA ALA A 411 13.22 17.62 -19.35
C ALA A 411 13.91 16.31 -18.89
N GLY A 412 15.11 16.03 -19.43
CA GLY A 412 15.90 14.84 -19.07
C GLY A 412 16.33 14.86 -17.61
N THR A 413 16.80 16.00 -17.10
CA THR A 413 17.21 16.12 -15.69
C THR A 413 16.00 15.95 -14.75
N LEU A 414 14.86 16.57 -15.06
CA LEU A 414 13.66 16.42 -14.26
C LEU A 414 13.11 14.98 -14.32
N LEU A 415 13.21 14.31 -15.46
CA LEU A 415 12.83 12.91 -15.62
C LEU A 415 13.74 11.99 -14.80
N ALA A 416 15.06 12.21 -14.82
CA ALA A 416 15.99 11.46 -13.97
C ALA A 416 15.70 11.69 -12.47
N ILE A 417 15.47 12.95 -12.07
CA ILE A 417 15.12 13.28 -10.69
C ILE A 417 13.83 12.58 -10.28
N ILE A 418 12.76 12.65 -11.08
CA ILE A 418 11.48 12.06 -10.68
C ILE A 418 11.58 10.53 -10.55
N LEU A 419 12.36 9.89 -11.42
CA LEU A 419 12.67 8.46 -11.32
C LEU A 419 13.39 8.13 -10.00
N LEU A 420 14.34 8.95 -9.59
CA LEU A 420 14.98 8.80 -8.27
C LEU A 420 14.00 9.05 -7.11
N LEU A 421 13.09 10.01 -7.24
CA LEU A 421 12.09 10.30 -6.20
C LEU A 421 11.04 9.17 -6.09
N ALA A 422 10.70 8.48 -7.18
CA ALA A 422 9.81 7.32 -7.19
C ALA A 422 10.35 6.17 -6.29
N GLN A 423 11.68 5.97 -6.28
CA GLN A 423 12.32 5.02 -5.36
C GLN A 423 12.02 5.36 -3.90
N GLY A 424 11.91 6.66 -3.57
CA GLY A 424 11.52 7.14 -2.25
C GLY A 424 10.15 6.62 -1.81
N GLY A 425 9.19 6.54 -2.75
CA GLY A 425 7.89 5.91 -2.55
C GLY A 425 8.00 4.42 -2.22
N GLY A 426 8.79 3.68 -3.00
CA GLY A 426 9.07 2.25 -2.75
C GLY A 426 9.69 1.99 -1.37
N TYR A 427 10.72 2.74 -1.00
CA TYR A 427 11.37 2.62 0.31
C TYR A 427 10.44 2.93 1.49
N VAL A 428 9.77 4.09 1.45
CA VAL A 428 8.91 4.55 2.55
C VAL A 428 7.64 3.70 2.63
N GLY A 429 7.04 3.37 1.49
CA GLY A 429 5.86 2.52 1.40
C GLY A 429 6.14 1.10 1.87
N GLY A 430 7.18 0.46 1.35
CA GLY A 430 7.58 -0.90 1.72
C GLY A 430 7.96 -1.01 3.20
N ALA A 431 8.72 -0.05 3.73
CA ALA A 431 9.07 -0.01 5.16
C ALA A 431 7.83 0.16 6.05
N ALA A 432 6.88 1.01 5.67
CA ALA A 432 5.64 1.18 6.42
C ALA A 432 4.78 -0.10 6.45
N VAL A 433 4.77 -0.87 5.36
CA VAL A 433 4.09 -2.17 5.32
C VAL A 433 4.81 -3.20 6.18
N ALA A 434 6.14 -3.25 6.13
CA ALA A 434 6.94 -4.11 7.00
C ALA A 434 6.70 -3.78 8.50
N ALA A 435 6.65 -2.49 8.85
CA ALA A 435 6.35 -2.04 10.21
C ALA A 435 4.95 -2.42 10.66
N ASN A 436 3.94 -2.30 9.79
CA ASN A 436 2.58 -2.75 10.10
C ASN A 436 2.51 -4.28 10.26
N ALA A 437 3.18 -5.03 9.40
CA ALA A 437 3.27 -6.49 9.52
C ALA A 437 3.97 -6.91 10.83
N ALA A 438 5.02 -6.20 11.25
CA ALA A 438 5.71 -6.42 12.51
C ALA A 438 4.81 -6.12 13.72
N ARG A 439 4.04 -5.03 13.68
CA ARG A 439 3.04 -4.70 14.73
C ARG A 439 1.92 -5.74 14.84
N LEU A 440 1.62 -6.43 13.75
CA LEU A 440 0.67 -7.55 13.72
C LEU A 440 1.32 -8.90 14.13
N GLY A 441 2.60 -8.91 14.51
CA GLY A 441 3.34 -10.10 14.88
C GLY A 441 3.75 -10.99 13.69
N ARG A 442 3.58 -10.53 12.44
CA ARG A 442 3.91 -11.28 11.22
C ARG A 442 5.37 -11.16 10.83
N LEU A 443 6.03 -10.06 11.20
CA LEU A 443 7.46 -9.86 10.99
C LEU A 443 8.18 -9.63 12.33
N PRO A 444 9.51 -9.82 12.40
CA PRO A 444 10.29 -9.53 13.58
C PRO A 444 10.10 -8.07 14.05
N SER A 445 10.13 -7.84 15.36
CA SER A 445 9.89 -6.51 15.95
C SER A 445 10.88 -5.43 15.50
N MET A 446 12.08 -5.81 15.04
CA MET A 446 13.04 -4.86 14.46
C MET A 446 12.50 -4.10 13.24
N PHE A 447 11.56 -4.68 12.49
CA PHE A 447 10.92 -4.02 11.35
C PHE A 447 9.94 -2.92 11.77
N THR A 448 9.69 -2.72 13.07
CA THR A 448 8.91 -1.57 13.55
C THR A 448 9.66 -0.24 13.39
N ASP A 449 10.99 -0.28 13.27
CA ASP A 449 11.80 0.85 12.85
C ASP A 449 11.84 0.91 11.31
N ASP A 450 11.25 1.98 10.76
CA ASP A 450 11.20 2.22 9.31
C ASP A 450 12.61 2.21 8.69
N ARG A 451 13.66 2.64 9.42
CA ARG A 451 15.04 2.67 8.90
C ARG A 451 15.56 1.28 8.60
N ILE A 452 15.28 0.32 9.48
CA ILE A 452 15.67 -1.09 9.28
C ILE A 452 14.91 -1.66 8.09
N GLY A 453 13.61 -1.36 7.96
CA GLY A 453 12.81 -1.73 6.80
C GLY A 453 13.42 -1.22 5.49
N ILE A 454 13.79 0.06 5.43
CA ILE A 454 14.42 0.68 4.26
C ILE A 454 15.74 -0.01 3.91
N SER A 455 16.62 -0.26 4.89
CA SER A 455 17.91 -0.93 4.65
C SER A 455 17.76 -2.37 4.15
N VAL A 456 16.78 -3.13 4.66
CA VAL A 456 16.52 -4.50 4.19
C VAL A 456 16.00 -4.50 2.75
N ILE A 457 15.07 -3.60 2.43
CA ILE A 457 14.53 -3.46 1.07
C ILE A 457 15.65 -3.10 0.09
N TRP A 458 16.51 -2.14 0.44
CA TRP A 458 17.69 -1.79 -0.35
C TRP A 458 18.62 -3.00 -0.54
N GLY A 459 18.91 -3.74 0.53
CA GLY A 459 19.81 -4.89 0.44
C GLY A 459 19.29 -5.96 -0.53
N ILE A 460 17.98 -6.19 -0.58
CA ILE A 460 17.37 -7.10 -1.54
C ILE A 460 17.43 -6.51 -2.95
N ALA A 461 17.07 -5.23 -3.13
CA ALA A 461 17.12 -4.56 -4.42
C ALA A 461 18.53 -4.55 -5.02
N ALA A 462 19.56 -4.23 -4.23
CA ALA A 462 20.95 -4.21 -4.66
C ALA A 462 21.45 -5.59 -5.13
N ILE A 463 20.99 -6.68 -4.51
CA ILE A 463 21.32 -8.05 -4.98
C ILE A 463 20.63 -8.35 -6.31
N LEU A 464 19.41 -7.83 -6.52
CA LEU A 464 18.59 -8.13 -7.69
C LEU A 464 18.91 -7.24 -8.90
N ILE A 465 19.39 -6.00 -8.72
CA ILE A 465 19.72 -5.08 -9.83
C ILE A 465 20.71 -5.71 -10.84
N PRO A 466 21.82 -6.36 -10.43
CA PRO A 466 22.74 -7.00 -11.37
C PRO A 466 22.15 -8.20 -12.13
N ILE A 467 21.12 -8.82 -11.55
CA ILE A 467 20.44 -10.01 -12.07
C ILE A 467 19.35 -9.60 -13.06
N ILE A 468 18.57 -8.58 -12.74
CA ILE A 468 17.47 -8.10 -13.57
C ILE A 468 17.93 -6.85 -14.32
N ARG A 469 18.53 -7.07 -15.50
CA ARG A 469 19.22 -6.03 -16.28
C ARG A 469 18.29 -5.21 -17.18
N GLU A 470 17.10 -5.71 -17.45
CA GLU A 470 16.17 -5.14 -18.43
C GLU A 470 14.82 -4.77 -17.80
N VAL A 471 14.32 -3.58 -18.14
CA VAL A 471 13.03 -3.07 -17.65
C VAL A 471 11.86 -3.96 -18.11
N VAL A 472 11.94 -4.55 -19.31
CA VAL A 472 10.89 -5.40 -19.91
C VAL A 472 10.70 -6.70 -19.10
N ILE A 473 11.78 -7.24 -18.52
CA ILE A 473 11.72 -8.40 -17.63
C ILE A 473 11.04 -8.01 -16.31
N VAL A 474 11.45 -6.89 -15.69
CA VAL A 474 10.89 -6.42 -14.42
C VAL A 474 9.40 -6.09 -14.56
N GLU A 475 8.98 -5.56 -15.71
CA GLU A 475 7.58 -5.22 -16.01
C GLU A 475 6.64 -6.37 -15.68
N SER A 476 6.99 -7.56 -16.14
CA SER A 476 6.10 -8.71 -16.07
C SER A 476 5.87 -9.10 -14.62
N TYR A 477 6.91 -8.98 -13.79
CA TYR A 477 6.83 -9.23 -12.35
C TYR A 477 6.06 -8.14 -11.60
N TYR A 478 6.30 -6.89 -11.97
CA TYR A 478 5.67 -5.74 -11.34
C TYR A 478 4.15 -5.71 -11.60
N ALA A 479 3.73 -6.06 -12.83
CA ALA A 479 2.32 -6.13 -13.22
C ALA A 479 1.46 -7.04 -12.33
N PHE A 480 1.96 -8.22 -11.99
CA PHE A 480 1.23 -9.15 -11.11
C PHE A 480 1.09 -8.63 -9.67
N GLY A 481 2.05 -7.85 -9.18
CA GLY A 481 2.01 -7.27 -7.83
C GLY A 481 0.79 -6.39 -7.63
N PHE A 482 0.67 -5.31 -8.41
CA PHE A 482 -0.43 -4.36 -8.24
C PHE A 482 -1.78 -4.88 -8.77
N VAL A 483 -1.81 -5.68 -9.85
CA VAL A 483 -3.10 -6.26 -10.31
C VAL A 483 -3.68 -7.22 -9.27
N SER A 484 -2.82 -7.94 -8.55
CA SER A 484 -3.27 -8.73 -7.38
C SER A 484 -3.85 -7.84 -6.28
N ALA A 485 -3.25 -6.68 -6.00
CA ALA A 485 -3.83 -5.71 -5.07
C ALA A 485 -5.20 -5.21 -5.54
N PHE A 486 -5.39 -4.97 -6.84
CA PHE A 486 -6.69 -4.60 -7.43
C PHE A 486 -7.74 -5.69 -7.22
N VAL A 487 -7.37 -6.96 -7.44
CA VAL A 487 -8.24 -8.12 -7.20
C VAL A 487 -8.62 -8.21 -5.73
N ILE A 488 -7.64 -8.11 -4.82
CA ILE A 488 -7.86 -8.22 -3.37
C ILE A 488 -8.77 -7.10 -2.86
N THR A 489 -8.47 -5.85 -3.21
CA THR A 489 -9.26 -4.67 -2.80
C THR A 489 -10.69 -4.77 -3.32
N SER A 490 -10.87 -5.07 -4.60
CA SER A 490 -12.20 -5.14 -5.21
C SER A 490 -13.05 -6.27 -4.63
N THR A 491 -12.46 -7.44 -4.42
CA THR A 491 -13.12 -8.60 -3.79
C THR A 491 -13.53 -8.30 -2.36
N THR A 492 -12.67 -7.60 -1.62
CA THR A 492 -12.92 -7.21 -0.23
C THR A 492 -14.10 -6.24 -0.12
N VAL A 493 -14.19 -5.26 -1.03
CA VAL A 493 -15.30 -4.29 -1.06
C VAL A 493 -16.61 -4.98 -1.43
N PHE A 494 -16.59 -5.93 -2.37
CA PHE A 494 -17.79 -6.67 -2.77
C PHE A 494 -18.34 -7.53 -1.61
N PHE A 495 -17.46 -8.24 -0.90
CA PHE A 495 -17.82 -9.11 0.22
C PHE A 495 -17.75 -8.45 1.59
N VAL A 496 -17.76 -7.11 1.65
CA VAL A 496 -17.64 -6.34 2.89
C VAL A 496 -18.55 -6.85 4.00
N ARG A 497 -18.00 -6.92 5.22
CA ARG A 497 -18.74 -7.33 6.42
C ARG A 497 -19.83 -6.34 6.80
N GLU A 498 -20.90 -6.86 7.39
CA GLU A 498 -22.04 -6.03 7.80
C GLU A 498 -21.74 -5.08 8.95
N ASP A 499 -20.87 -5.46 9.88
CA ASP A 499 -20.42 -4.61 11.00
C ASP A 499 -19.70 -3.36 10.48
N ALA A 500 -18.78 -3.53 9.53
CA ALA A 500 -18.05 -2.43 8.90
C ALA A 500 -18.96 -1.44 8.16
N MET A 501 -20.07 -1.91 7.57
CA MET A 501 -21.07 -1.04 6.95
C MET A 501 -21.87 -0.27 8.01
N ARG A 502 -22.29 -0.93 9.10
CA ARG A 502 -23.05 -0.31 10.19
C ARG A 502 -22.26 0.78 10.91
N GLU A 503 -20.95 0.60 11.10
CA GLU A 503 -20.06 1.63 11.66
C GLU A 503 -20.03 2.94 10.84
N ARG A 504 -20.43 2.89 9.57
CA ARG A 504 -20.56 4.05 8.67
C ARG A 504 -22.00 4.51 8.50
N GLY A 505 -22.94 4.00 9.29
CA GLY A 505 -24.35 4.32 9.19
C GLY A 505 -25.02 3.75 7.94
N ILE A 506 -24.43 2.73 7.31
CA ILE A 506 -25.01 2.04 6.16
C ILE A 506 -25.71 0.77 6.64
N GLU A 507 -27.04 0.71 6.53
CA GLU A 507 -27.80 -0.49 6.87
C GLU A 507 -27.53 -1.62 5.86
N PRO A 508 -27.20 -2.84 6.29
CA PRO A 508 -27.07 -3.99 5.40
C PRO A 508 -28.36 -4.23 4.60
N GLY A 509 -28.23 -4.46 3.30
CA GLY A 509 -29.38 -4.67 2.40
C GLY A 509 -30.05 -3.39 1.87
N SER A 510 -29.71 -2.21 2.41
CA SER A 510 -30.15 -0.91 1.90
C SER A 510 -29.73 -0.65 0.44
N SER A 511 -30.33 0.38 -0.18
CA SER A 511 -29.96 0.80 -1.54
C SER A 511 -28.51 1.31 -1.64
N GLU A 512 -28.03 1.88 -0.54
CA GLU A 512 -26.69 2.40 -0.30
C GLU A 512 -25.69 1.24 -0.20
N ALA A 513 -26.00 0.21 0.61
CA ALA A 513 -25.19 -1.01 0.69
C ALA A 513 -25.09 -1.73 -0.67
N LYS A 514 -26.20 -1.79 -1.43
CA LYS A 514 -26.19 -2.35 -2.79
C LYS A 514 -25.32 -1.55 -3.74
N SER A 515 -25.31 -0.21 -3.63
CA SER A 515 -24.45 0.65 -4.46
C SER A 515 -22.96 0.44 -4.13
N LEU A 516 -22.63 0.32 -2.84
CA LEU A 516 -21.27 0.06 -2.38
C LEU A 516 -20.76 -1.30 -2.89
N ARG A 517 -21.56 -2.37 -2.73
CA ARG A 517 -21.22 -3.69 -3.28
C ARG A 517 -21.13 -3.68 -4.80
N PHE A 518 -21.98 -2.92 -5.49
CA PHE A 518 -21.90 -2.76 -6.95
C PHE A 518 -20.61 -2.07 -7.40
N ALA A 519 -20.06 -1.14 -6.60
CA ALA A 519 -18.73 -0.60 -6.86
C ALA A 519 -17.64 -1.68 -6.75
N GLY A 520 -17.69 -2.52 -5.72
CA GLY A 520 -16.81 -3.69 -5.58
C GLY A 520 -16.93 -4.68 -6.74
N LEU A 521 -18.16 -5.00 -7.18
CA LEU A 521 -18.41 -5.92 -8.30
C LEU A 521 -17.77 -5.42 -9.60
N ARG A 522 -17.92 -4.13 -9.92
CA ARG A 522 -17.28 -3.54 -11.12
C ARG A 522 -15.76 -3.61 -11.03
N GLY A 523 -15.20 -3.34 -9.85
CA GLY A 523 -13.76 -3.52 -9.60
C GLY A 523 -13.33 -4.97 -9.78
N MET A 524 -14.12 -5.94 -9.31
CA MET A 524 -13.83 -7.36 -9.49
C MET A 524 -13.82 -7.73 -10.97
N ILE A 525 -14.85 -7.37 -11.72
CA ILE A 525 -14.90 -7.67 -13.16
C ILE A 525 -13.67 -7.10 -13.87
N ALA A 526 -13.32 -5.84 -13.60
CA ALA A 526 -12.16 -5.20 -14.20
C ALA A 526 -10.83 -5.87 -13.83
N SER A 527 -10.56 -6.03 -12.53
CA SER A 527 -9.32 -6.61 -12.02
C SER A 527 -9.15 -8.08 -12.40
N TYR A 528 -10.22 -8.85 -12.47
CA TYR A 528 -10.16 -10.25 -12.90
C TYR A 528 -9.90 -10.37 -14.40
N ILE A 529 -10.48 -9.51 -15.24
CA ILE A 529 -10.14 -9.46 -16.67
C ILE A 529 -8.65 -9.16 -16.84
N MET A 530 -8.14 -8.15 -16.12
CA MET A 530 -6.71 -7.80 -16.14
C MET A 530 -5.84 -8.98 -15.69
N MET A 531 -6.20 -9.65 -14.59
CA MET A 531 -5.48 -10.80 -14.05
C MET A 531 -5.46 -11.98 -15.03
N ILE A 532 -6.60 -12.29 -15.67
CA ILE A 532 -6.69 -13.37 -16.66
C ILE A 532 -5.74 -13.09 -17.83
N VAL A 533 -5.70 -11.85 -18.31
CA VAL A 533 -4.82 -11.47 -19.41
C VAL A 533 -3.35 -11.55 -19.01
N LEU A 534 -2.98 -11.13 -17.80
CA LEU A 534 -1.63 -11.29 -17.28
C LEU A 534 -1.23 -12.77 -17.18
N ILE A 535 -2.08 -13.62 -16.60
CA ILE A 535 -1.81 -15.07 -16.49
C ILE A 535 -1.60 -15.69 -17.87
N TRP A 536 -2.40 -15.28 -18.86
CA TRP A 536 -2.30 -15.82 -20.20
C TRP A 536 -1.06 -15.33 -20.97
N GLN A 537 -0.70 -14.05 -20.83
CA GLN A 537 0.38 -13.43 -21.63
C GLN A 537 1.75 -13.46 -20.96
N LYS A 538 1.82 -13.58 -19.63
CA LYS A 538 3.04 -13.49 -18.83
C LYS A 538 3.16 -14.67 -17.86
N SER A 539 2.81 -15.88 -18.32
CA SER A 539 2.83 -17.11 -17.51
C SER A 539 4.19 -17.43 -16.89
N ASP A 540 5.27 -17.07 -17.55
CA ASP A 540 6.64 -17.37 -17.10
C ASP A 540 7.00 -16.58 -15.82
N ALA A 541 6.45 -15.36 -15.71
CA ALA A 541 6.64 -14.53 -14.53
C ALA A 541 5.84 -15.03 -13.32
N LEU A 542 4.69 -15.69 -13.56
CA LEU A 542 3.78 -16.17 -12.52
C LEU A 542 4.46 -17.16 -11.56
N VAL A 543 5.28 -18.08 -12.09
CA VAL A 543 5.95 -19.11 -11.29
C VAL A 543 6.90 -18.48 -10.27
N VAL A 544 7.72 -17.52 -10.71
CA VAL A 544 8.69 -16.84 -9.85
C VAL A 544 7.98 -16.04 -8.76
N ILE A 545 6.91 -15.32 -9.11
CA ILE A 545 6.15 -14.51 -8.15
C ILE A 545 5.42 -15.38 -7.15
N ALA A 546 4.86 -16.50 -7.60
CA ALA A 546 4.20 -17.45 -6.71
C ALA A 546 5.21 -18.04 -5.70
N ILE A 547 6.42 -18.39 -6.14
CA ILE A 547 7.49 -18.88 -5.27
C ILE A 547 7.90 -17.78 -4.28
N PHE A 548 8.18 -16.57 -4.74
CA PHE A 548 8.65 -15.48 -3.88
C PHE A 548 7.58 -15.05 -2.86
N GLY A 549 6.34 -14.89 -3.32
CA GLY A 549 5.18 -14.60 -2.47
C GLY A 549 4.91 -15.71 -1.46
N ALA A 550 5.06 -16.98 -1.85
CA ALA A 550 4.96 -18.11 -0.92
C ALA A 550 6.08 -18.08 0.13
N ILE A 551 7.33 -17.82 -0.26
CA ILE A 551 8.47 -17.72 0.67
C ILE A 551 8.22 -16.61 1.71
N ILE A 552 7.85 -15.39 1.28
CA ILE A 552 7.57 -14.29 2.22
C ILE A 552 6.41 -14.67 3.14
N THR A 553 5.35 -15.27 2.60
CA THR A 553 4.18 -15.66 3.40
C THR A 553 4.55 -16.76 4.41
N VAL A 554 5.39 -17.73 4.04
CA VAL A 554 5.91 -18.76 4.95
C VAL A 554 6.76 -18.13 6.05
N ILE A 555 7.64 -17.19 5.72
CA ILE A 555 8.43 -16.44 6.71
C ILE A 555 7.51 -15.71 7.68
N GLN A 556 6.44 -15.07 7.18
CA GLN A 556 5.46 -14.40 8.02
C GLN A 556 4.74 -15.38 8.96
N ILE A 557 4.36 -16.57 8.48
CA ILE A 557 3.71 -17.61 9.28
C ILE A 557 4.65 -18.14 10.37
N ILE A 558 5.92 -18.41 10.03
CA ILE A 558 6.92 -18.90 10.99
C ILE A 558 7.12 -17.89 12.12
N ASN A 559 7.22 -16.61 11.79
CA ASN A 559 7.39 -15.54 12.78
C ASN A 559 6.12 -15.34 13.63
N ALA A 560 4.93 -15.36 13.01
CA ALA A 560 3.66 -15.28 13.73
C ALA A 560 3.46 -16.42 14.74
N ASN A 561 4.03 -17.60 14.46
CA ASN A 561 4.00 -18.74 15.37
C ASN A 561 5.12 -18.73 16.44
N GLY A 562 5.88 -17.65 16.57
CA GLY A 562 6.92 -17.47 17.59
C GLY A 562 8.34 -17.89 17.17
N GLY A 563 8.59 -18.01 15.86
CA GLY A 563 9.91 -18.27 15.28
C GLY A 563 10.36 -19.74 15.35
N LEU A 564 11.50 -20.04 14.72
CA LEU A 564 12.07 -21.40 14.61
C LEU A 564 12.35 -22.07 15.96
N LYS A 565 12.54 -21.31 17.04
CA LYS A 565 12.84 -21.85 18.39
C LYS A 565 11.65 -22.52 19.09
N LYS A 566 10.41 -22.36 18.60
CA LYS A 566 9.20 -22.90 19.25
C LYS A 566 8.63 -24.16 18.58
N LEU A 567 9.13 -24.53 17.39
CA LEU A 567 8.72 -25.73 16.65
C LEU A 567 9.07 -27.06 17.36
N SER A 568 9.88 -27.04 18.43
CA SER A 568 10.24 -28.22 19.22
C SER A 568 9.31 -28.54 20.40
N ASN A 569 8.43 -27.61 20.80
CA ASN A 569 7.52 -27.82 21.93
C ASN A 569 6.07 -27.72 21.46
N ILE A 570 5.56 -28.83 20.91
CA ILE A 570 4.11 -29.03 20.73
C ILE A 570 3.51 -29.13 22.14
N SER A 571 3.13 -27.98 22.70
CA SER A 571 2.39 -27.93 23.95
C SER A 571 0.96 -28.37 23.67
N VAL A 572 0.57 -29.46 24.33
CA VAL A 572 -0.77 -30.02 24.41
C VAL A 572 -1.82 -28.90 24.57
N ARG A 573 -2.83 -28.91 23.69
CA ARG A 573 -4.01 -28.03 23.78
C ARG A 573 -4.63 -28.17 25.18
N PRO A 574 -4.80 -27.10 25.97
CA PRO A 574 -5.69 -27.18 27.12
C PRO A 574 -7.10 -27.45 26.60
N ALA A 575 -7.77 -28.46 27.16
CA ALA A 575 -9.14 -28.77 26.82
C ALA A 575 -10.02 -27.54 27.11
N SER A 576 -10.81 -27.13 26.11
CA SER A 576 -11.84 -26.11 26.28
C SER A 576 -12.76 -26.55 27.43
N PRO A 577 -13.16 -25.66 28.36
CA PRO A 577 -14.09 -26.03 29.41
C PRO A 577 -15.47 -26.25 28.77
N LEU A 578 -15.75 -27.52 28.46
CA LEU A 578 -17.01 -28.06 27.95
C LEU A 578 -17.42 -27.44 26.60
N GLU A 579 -16.89 -28.01 25.51
CA GLU A 579 -17.59 -27.91 24.23
C GLU A 579 -19.03 -28.41 24.43
N PRO A 580 -20.06 -27.66 24.01
CA PRO A 580 -21.33 -28.28 23.70
C PRO A 580 -21.02 -29.31 22.61
N GLN A 581 -21.39 -30.57 22.83
CA GLN A 581 -21.41 -31.52 21.72
C GLN A 581 -22.26 -30.89 20.61
N ASP A 582 -21.69 -30.77 19.41
CA ASP A 582 -22.43 -30.37 18.22
C ASP A 582 -23.65 -31.27 18.09
N ILE A 583 -24.84 -30.77 18.43
CA ILE A 583 -26.09 -31.52 18.28
C ILE A 583 -27.10 -30.65 17.54
N GLN A 584 -26.96 -30.65 16.21
CA GLN A 584 -28.14 -30.68 15.35
C GLN A 584 -28.84 -32.03 15.59
N ILE A 585 -29.92 -32.02 16.38
CA ILE A 585 -31.15 -32.86 16.34
C ILE A 585 -31.79 -32.97 17.75
N GLN A 586 -33.11 -32.79 17.78
CA GLN A 586 -33.99 -32.59 18.93
C GLN A 586 -34.08 -33.79 19.90
N MET A 587 -33.89 -33.53 21.21
CA MET A 587 -34.58 -34.22 22.30
C MET A 587 -34.97 -33.20 23.38
N GLY A 588 -36.23 -33.20 23.80
CA GLY A 588 -36.74 -32.27 24.82
C GLY A 588 -36.02 -32.35 26.18
N LEU A 589 -35.46 -33.53 26.49
CA LEU A 589 -34.67 -33.75 27.71
C LEU A 589 -33.32 -33.02 27.68
N LEU A 590 -32.58 -33.10 26.57
CA LEU A 590 -31.29 -32.40 26.43
C LEU A 590 -31.46 -30.88 26.48
N ARG A 591 -32.57 -30.37 25.93
CA ARG A 591 -32.93 -28.96 26.05
C ARG A 591 -33.22 -28.56 27.49
N ALA A 592 -33.94 -29.39 28.25
CA ALA A 592 -34.20 -29.12 29.67
C ALA A 592 -32.91 -29.09 30.50
N HIS A 593 -31.96 -30.01 30.26
CA HIS A 593 -30.65 -30.00 30.92
C HIS A 593 -29.81 -28.78 30.54
N ASP A 594 -29.83 -28.35 29.28
CA ASP A 594 -29.12 -27.13 28.88
C ASP A 594 -29.77 -25.86 29.45
N GLU A 595 -31.11 -25.80 29.53
CA GLU A 595 -31.83 -24.70 30.19
C GLU A 595 -31.50 -24.64 31.71
N ALA A 596 -31.49 -25.78 32.41
CA ALA A 596 -31.09 -25.86 33.82
C ALA A 596 -29.62 -25.45 34.03
N ARG A 597 -28.71 -25.88 33.14
CA ARG A 597 -27.30 -25.43 33.14
C ARG A 597 -27.19 -23.92 32.96
N GLN A 598 -27.89 -23.36 31.97
CA GLN A 598 -27.85 -21.93 31.67
C GLN A 598 -28.36 -21.10 32.85
N ARG A 599 -29.45 -21.51 33.51
CA ARG A 599 -29.96 -20.87 34.74
C ARG A 599 -28.98 -20.97 35.92
N GLY A 600 -28.34 -22.13 36.11
CA GLY A 600 -27.33 -22.32 37.15
C GLY A 600 -26.13 -21.39 37.00
N ILE A 601 -25.62 -21.22 35.77
CA ILE A 601 -24.54 -20.28 35.47
C ILE A 601 -25.01 -18.83 35.61
N MET A 602 -26.21 -18.50 35.12
CA MET A 602 -26.79 -17.16 35.25
C MET A 602 -26.89 -16.70 36.70
N ASN A 603 -27.50 -17.53 37.58
CA ASN A 603 -27.63 -17.21 39.01
C ASN A 603 -26.26 -17.11 39.69
N ALA A 604 -25.32 -17.99 39.34
CA ALA A 604 -23.94 -17.89 39.82
C ALA A 604 -23.27 -16.57 39.44
N VAL A 605 -23.54 -16.05 38.24
CA VAL A 605 -22.98 -14.77 37.75
C VAL A 605 -23.67 -13.57 38.40
N GLU A 606 -24.99 -13.59 38.56
CA GLU A 606 -25.71 -12.51 39.25
C GLU A 606 -25.27 -12.41 40.72
N ASP A 607 -25.10 -13.53 41.42
CA ASP A 607 -24.56 -13.52 42.79
C ASP A 607 -23.13 -12.93 42.83
N LEU A 608 -22.25 -13.31 41.89
CA LEU A 608 -20.90 -12.75 41.80
C LEU A 608 -20.90 -11.25 41.46
N ILE A 609 -21.90 -10.77 40.71
CA ILE A 609 -22.10 -9.34 40.44
C ILE A 609 -22.57 -8.62 41.72
N HIS A 610 -23.55 -9.17 42.45
CA HIS A 610 -24.07 -8.61 43.70
C HIS A 610 -23.01 -8.56 44.80
N GLU A 611 -22.16 -9.59 44.89
CA GLU A 611 -21.03 -9.64 45.82
C GLU A 611 -19.87 -8.71 45.43
N GLY A 612 -19.91 -8.11 44.24
CA GLY A 612 -18.85 -7.23 43.74
C GLY A 612 -17.57 -7.96 43.32
N ALA A 613 -17.62 -9.27 43.06
CA ALA A 613 -16.43 -10.07 42.71
C ALA A 613 -15.73 -9.60 41.42
N PHE A 614 -16.47 -8.97 40.50
CA PHE A 614 -15.94 -8.45 39.23
C PHE A 614 -15.43 -7.00 39.30
N ALA A 615 -15.48 -6.36 40.47
CA ALA A 615 -15.10 -4.96 40.67
C ALA A 615 -13.65 -4.67 40.23
N LYS A 616 -12.76 -5.67 40.37
CA LYS A 616 -11.36 -5.65 39.89
C LYS A 616 -11.22 -5.17 38.44
N PHE A 617 -12.17 -5.49 37.56
CA PHE A 617 -12.06 -5.20 36.13
C PHE A 617 -12.57 -3.81 35.73
N ASN A 618 -13.18 -3.07 36.67
CA ASN A 618 -13.79 -1.76 36.45
C ASN A 618 -14.76 -1.72 35.25
N VAL A 619 -15.59 -2.76 35.07
CA VAL A 619 -16.53 -2.92 33.96
C VAL A 619 -17.95 -3.06 34.52
N GLY A 620 -18.94 -2.42 33.88
CA GLY A 620 -20.33 -2.47 34.32
C GLY A 620 -20.97 -3.86 34.16
N PRO A 621 -22.00 -4.21 34.97
CA PRO A 621 -22.63 -5.54 34.98
C PRO A 621 -23.06 -6.06 33.60
N HIS A 622 -23.65 -5.20 32.77
CA HIS A 622 -24.09 -5.53 31.41
C HIS A 622 -22.97 -6.12 30.54
N ARG A 623 -21.76 -5.56 30.62
CA ARG A 623 -20.61 -6.02 29.84
C ARG A 623 -20.05 -7.35 30.37
N ILE A 624 -20.21 -7.62 31.67
CA ILE A 624 -19.89 -8.93 32.27
C ILE A 624 -20.91 -9.98 31.81
N ARG A 625 -22.20 -9.64 31.77
CA ARG A 625 -23.26 -10.53 31.24
C ARG A 625 -23.03 -10.88 29.77
N GLU A 626 -22.75 -9.89 28.92
CA GLU A 626 -22.36 -10.13 27.51
C GLU A 626 -21.18 -11.09 27.38
N LEU A 627 -20.18 -10.92 28.24
CA LEU A 627 -18.99 -11.76 28.28
C LEU A 627 -19.34 -13.20 28.63
N ILE A 628 -20.14 -13.41 29.68
CA ILE A 628 -20.54 -14.73 30.16
C ILE A 628 -21.40 -15.47 29.13
N CYS A 629 -22.30 -14.76 28.44
CA CYS A 629 -23.07 -15.31 27.32
C CYS A 629 -22.17 -15.88 26.22
N HIS A 630 -21.04 -15.24 25.94
CA HIS A 630 -20.08 -15.73 24.96
C HIS A 630 -19.23 -16.90 25.46
N LEU A 631 -18.77 -16.88 26.71
CA LEU A 631 -17.91 -17.95 27.25
C LEU A 631 -18.66 -19.25 27.46
N TYR A 632 -19.89 -19.18 27.97
CA TYR A 632 -20.67 -20.36 28.36
C TYR A 632 -21.84 -20.64 27.41
N GLN A 633 -21.92 -19.93 26.29
CA GLN A 633 -22.98 -20.05 25.28
C GLN A 633 -24.37 -19.96 25.90
N ILE A 634 -24.60 -18.91 26.69
CA ILE A 634 -25.89 -18.64 27.34
C ILE A 634 -26.72 -17.75 26.42
N HIS A 635 -28.01 -18.01 26.32
CA HIS A 635 -28.91 -17.17 25.55
C HIS A 635 -29.02 -15.76 26.20
N PRO A 636 -28.70 -14.66 25.50
CA PRO A 636 -28.68 -13.32 26.09
C PRO A 636 -29.99 -12.89 26.75
N GLY A 637 -31.14 -13.32 26.19
CA GLY A 637 -32.47 -13.01 26.71
C GLY A 637 -32.78 -13.56 28.10
N LEU A 638 -31.96 -14.48 28.63
CA LEU A 638 -32.05 -14.93 30.03
C LEU A 638 -31.71 -13.82 31.03
N PHE A 639 -30.85 -12.87 30.64
CA PHE A 639 -30.49 -11.71 31.45
C PHE A 639 -31.42 -10.50 31.25
N GLU A 640 -32.38 -10.56 30.32
CA GLU A 640 -33.27 -9.44 29.94
C GLU A 640 -34.60 -9.42 30.70
N HIS A 641 -34.97 -10.50 31.41
CA HIS A 641 -36.34 -10.69 31.90
C HIS A 641 -36.61 -10.35 33.38
N ASP A 642 -35.61 -10.10 34.23
CA ASP A 642 -35.84 -10.00 35.68
C ASP A 642 -35.01 -8.89 36.33
N ASP A 643 -35.58 -7.67 36.39
CA ASP A 643 -35.06 -6.55 37.23
C ASP A 643 -35.65 -6.58 38.67
N ASP A 644 -36.55 -7.52 38.98
CA ASP A 644 -37.20 -7.67 40.30
C ASP A 644 -36.82 -9.00 40.96
N HIS A 645 -36.07 -8.94 42.06
CA HIS A 645 -35.81 -10.01 43.06
C HIS A 645 -35.71 -11.47 42.55
N HIS A 646 -34.48 -11.97 42.41
CA HIS A 646 -34.16 -13.38 42.11
C HIS A 646 -34.63 -14.34 43.23
N GLU A 647 -35.89 -14.78 43.20
CA GLU A 647 -36.29 -16.00 43.88
C GLU A 647 -35.94 -17.20 42.99
N ARG A 648 -35.05 -18.07 43.48
CA ARG A 648 -34.69 -19.34 42.82
C ARG A 648 -35.96 -20.14 42.53
N ILE A 649 -36.13 -20.53 41.27
CA ILE A 649 -37.16 -21.49 40.85
C ILE A 649 -36.55 -22.89 40.95
N GLU A 650 -37.20 -23.80 41.69
CA GLU A 650 -36.79 -25.21 41.77
C GLU A 650 -36.99 -25.91 40.43
N GLU A 651 -36.02 -26.72 40.01
CA GLU A 651 -36.11 -27.45 38.74
C GLU A 651 -37.11 -28.61 38.86
N PRO A 652 -37.86 -28.94 37.79
CA PRO A 652 -38.99 -29.86 37.86
C PRO A 652 -38.62 -31.33 38.08
N SER A 653 -37.33 -31.68 38.07
CA SER A 653 -36.84 -33.02 38.39
C SER A 653 -35.53 -32.98 39.17
N THR A 654 -35.25 -34.03 39.94
CA THR A 654 -34.00 -34.17 40.72
C THR A 654 -32.75 -34.20 39.84
N GLU A 655 -32.85 -34.73 38.62
CA GLU A 655 -31.74 -34.80 37.65
C GLU A 655 -31.41 -33.41 37.05
N LEU A 656 -32.44 -32.58 36.82
CA LEU A 656 -32.26 -31.20 36.37
C LEU A 656 -31.72 -30.31 37.50
N GLU A 657 -32.17 -30.54 38.72
CA GLU A 657 -31.69 -29.85 39.92
C GLU A 657 -30.20 -30.14 40.19
N GLU A 658 -29.76 -31.38 39.95
CA GLU A 658 -28.34 -31.73 40.02
C GLU A 658 -27.53 -31.00 38.94
N THR A 659 -28.06 -30.92 37.71
CA THR A 659 -27.43 -30.17 36.60
C THR A 659 -27.31 -28.68 36.91
N TYR A 660 -28.36 -28.08 37.48
CA TYR A 660 -28.36 -26.70 37.96
C TYR A 660 -27.32 -26.49 39.06
N THR A 661 -27.29 -27.37 40.06
CA THR A 661 -26.36 -27.26 41.21
C THR A 661 -24.90 -27.37 40.76
N GLN A 662 -24.59 -28.34 39.89
CA GLN A 662 -23.24 -28.48 39.31
C GLN A 662 -22.82 -27.26 38.48
N ALA A 663 -23.76 -26.62 37.79
CA ALA A 663 -23.51 -25.39 37.05
C ALA A 663 -23.30 -24.19 37.98
N TYR A 664 -24.12 -24.07 39.04
CA TYR A 664 -24.02 -23.02 40.05
C TYR A 664 -22.74 -23.12 40.88
N GLU A 665 -22.26 -24.32 41.23
CA GLU A 665 -21.03 -24.51 42.00
C GLU A 665 -19.75 -24.09 41.24
N GLN A 666 -19.83 -23.83 39.93
CA GLN A 666 -18.71 -23.36 39.11
C GLN A 666 -18.34 -21.89 39.31
N ARG A 667 -18.94 -21.17 40.27
CA ARG A 667 -18.67 -19.75 40.57
C ARG A 667 -17.17 -19.38 40.61
N LYS A 668 -16.35 -20.18 41.29
CA LYS A 668 -14.90 -19.94 41.37
C LYS A 668 -14.21 -20.06 40.01
N LYS A 669 -14.63 -21.01 39.20
CA LYS A 669 -14.12 -21.22 37.84
C LYS A 669 -14.55 -20.09 36.91
N ILE A 670 -15.82 -19.67 37.00
CA ILE A 670 -16.36 -18.55 36.22
C ILE A 670 -15.59 -17.26 36.51
N LEU A 671 -15.36 -16.95 37.79
CA LEU A 671 -14.57 -15.79 38.19
C LEU A 671 -13.15 -15.86 37.62
N ARG A 672 -12.52 -17.04 37.67
CA ARG A 672 -11.17 -17.25 37.15
C ARG A 672 -11.08 -17.13 35.64
N ASP A 673 -12.04 -17.69 34.90
CA ASP A 673 -12.11 -17.59 33.45
C ASP A 673 -12.25 -16.12 33.01
N VAL A 674 -13.16 -15.37 33.66
CA VAL A 674 -13.32 -13.93 33.42
C VAL A 674 -12.03 -13.16 33.72
N GLU A 675 -11.31 -13.51 34.79
CA GLU A 675 -10.03 -12.90 35.16
C GLU A 675 -8.95 -13.14 34.12
N ASP A 676 -8.69 -14.41 33.78
CA ASP A 676 -7.61 -14.81 32.87
C ASP A 676 -7.81 -14.18 31.47
N TYR A 677 -9.04 -14.15 30.97
CA TYR A 677 -9.32 -13.55 29.68
C TYR A 677 -9.36 -12.01 29.73
N SER A 678 -9.85 -11.42 30.82
CA SER A 678 -9.85 -9.95 30.97
C SER A 678 -8.42 -9.43 31.01
N HIS A 679 -7.54 -10.11 31.74
CA HIS A 679 -6.11 -9.84 31.75
C HIS A 679 -5.50 -9.98 30.36
N PHE A 680 -5.86 -11.00 29.59
CA PHE A 680 -5.40 -11.13 28.20
C PHE A 680 -5.73 -9.88 27.38
N GLY A 681 -6.98 -9.41 27.39
CA GLY A 681 -7.38 -8.22 26.63
C GLY A 681 -6.70 -6.92 27.11
N ILE A 682 -6.69 -6.69 28.43
CA ILE A 682 -6.16 -5.45 29.04
C ILE A 682 -4.63 -5.40 28.94
N PHE A 683 -3.93 -6.48 29.30
CA PHE A 683 -2.47 -6.50 29.27
C PHE A 683 -1.92 -6.49 27.85
N THR A 684 -2.61 -7.13 26.89
CA THR A 684 -2.28 -6.99 25.47
C THR A 684 -2.46 -5.54 24.99
N PHE A 685 -3.51 -4.85 25.45
CA PHE A 685 -3.67 -3.41 25.18
C PHE A 685 -2.49 -2.62 25.71
N ILE A 686 -2.13 -2.78 26.98
CA ILE A 686 -1.01 -2.06 27.60
C ILE A 686 0.31 -2.38 26.88
N HIS A 687 0.58 -3.66 26.62
CA HIS A 687 1.79 -4.10 25.93
C HIS A 687 1.91 -3.50 24.53
N ASN A 688 0.82 -3.45 23.76
CA ASN A 688 0.87 -2.96 22.38
C ASN A 688 0.78 -1.42 22.26
N TYR A 689 0.14 -0.74 23.22
CA TYR A 689 -0.14 0.70 23.10
C TYR A 689 0.78 1.60 23.93
N HIS A 690 1.42 1.12 25.01
CA HIS A 690 2.24 1.96 25.89
C HIS A 690 3.35 2.72 25.13
N ILE A 691 3.90 2.13 24.06
CA ILE A 691 5.00 2.71 23.29
C ILE A 691 4.68 4.07 22.67
N ASN A 692 3.39 4.36 22.42
CA ASN A 692 2.96 5.65 21.86
C ASN A 692 3.25 6.84 22.79
N TRP A 693 3.56 6.58 24.06
CA TRP A 693 3.78 7.61 25.08
C TRP A 693 5.13 7.47 25.79
N VAL A 694 5.99 6.57 25.30
CA VAL A 694 7.37 6.44 25.77
C VAL A 694 8.20 7.56 25.17
N SER A 695 8.97 8.25 26.02
CA SER A 695 9.88 9.31 25.61
C SER A 695 11.09 9.30 26.54
N GLU A 696 12.09 8.49 26.17
CA GLU A 696 13.31 8.31 26.97
C GLU A 696 14.10 9.62 27.11
N GLU A 697 14.14 10.44 26.05
CA GLU A 697 14.75 11.78 26.05
C GLU A 697 14.12 12.73 27.08
N HIS A 698 12.87 12.45 27.49
CA HIS A 698 12.09 13.26 28.42
C HIS A 698 11.86 12.57 29.77
N GLY A 699 12.56 11.46 30.05
CA GLY A 699 12.51 10.74 31.34
C GLY A 699 11.32 9.79 31.51
N ARG A 700 10.48 9.60 30.48
CA ARG A 700 9.33 8.69 30.50
C ARG A 700 9.67 7.35 29.87
N ASN A 701 10.07 6.38 30.68
CA ASN A 701 10.38 5.03 30.22
C ASN A 701 9.13 4.13 30.07
N ALA A 702 9.29 2.98 29.41
CA ALA A 702 8.19 2.03 29.16
C ALA A 702 7.48 1.57 30.45
N ALA A 703 8.23 1.28 31.52
CA ALA A 703 7.68 0.80 32.77
C ALA A 703 6.77 1.85 33.45
N MET A 704 7.14 3.13 33.38
CA MET A 704 6.35 4.24 33.91
C MET A 704 5.00 4.36 33.21
N VAL A 705 4.99 4.31 31.87
CA VAL A 705 3.75 4.38 31.09
C VAL A 705 2.86 3.16 31.36
N GLN A 706 3.45 1.96 31.44
CA GLN A 706 2.71 0.74 31.74
C GLN A 706 2.09 0.77 33.15
N LYS A 707 2.83 1.22 34.18
CA LYS A 707 2.31 1.40 35.54
C LYS A 707 1.17 2.41 35.60
N ALA A 708 1.29 3.53 34.87
CA ALA A 708 0.22 4.53 34.76
C ALA A 708 -1.04 3.93 34.09
N MET A 709 -0.86 3.15 33.02
CA MET A 709 -1.94 2.42 32.36
C MET A 709 -2.64 1.43 33.27
N LEU A 710 -1.89 0.63 34.03
CA LEU A 710 -2.46 -0.32 34.99
C LEU A 710 -3.23 0.38 36.10
N ASN A 711 -2.73 1.50 36.63
CA ASN A 711 -3.40 2.22 37.71
C ASN A 711 -4.74 2.82 37.30
N ILE A 712 -4.87 3.23 36.04
CA ILE A 712 -6.11 3.75 35.48
C ILE A 712 -7.09 2.60 35.19
N LEU A 713 -6.60 1.51 34.60
CA LEU A 713 -7.45 0.40 34.15
C LEU A 713 -7.91 -0.50 35.31
N PHE A 714 -7.17 -0.50 36.41
CA PHE A 714 -7.49 -1.20 37.65
C PHE A 714 -7.54 -0.22 38.83
N PRO A 715 -8.54 0.67 38.89
CA PRO A 715 -8.60 1.73 39.91
C PRO A 715 -8.83 1.19 41.33
N GLN A 716 -9.35 -0.02 41.49
CA GLN A 716 -9.64 -0.64 42.79
C GLN A 716 -8.61 -1.69 43.23
N THR A 717 -7.66 -2.04 42.36
CA THR A 717 -6.61 -3.03 42.67
C THR A 717 -5.35 -2.30 43.08
N GLU A 718 -4.67 -2.80 44.12
CA GLU A 718 -3.38 -2.26 44.54
C GLU A 718 -2.34 -2.31 43.41
N ALA A 719 -1.57 -1.23 43.26
CA ALA A 719 -0.64 -1.02 42.15
C ALA A 719 0.43 -2.12 42.08
N ASP A 720 0.99 -2.52 43.22
CA ASP A 720 2.03 -3.54 43.30
C ASP A 720 1.52 -4.93 42.94
N VAL A 721 0.26 -5.22 43.29
CA VAL A 721 -0.37 -6.51 43.00
C VAL A 721 -0.57 -6.65 41.49
N ILE A 722 -1.19 -5.66 40.85
CA ILE A 722 -1.43 -5.72 39.41
C ILE A 722 -0.14 -5.61 38.59
N TRP A 723 0.87 -4.89 39.09
CA TRP A 723 2.20 -4.84 38.45
C TRP A 723 2.87 -6.21 38.44
N LYS A 724 2.84 -6.95 39.55
CA LYS A 724 3.36 -8.32 39.62
C LYS A 724 2.59 -9.26 38.68
N GLU A 725 1.26 -9.16 38.65
CA GLU A 725 0.43 -9.94 37.72
C GLU A 725 0.77 -9.63 36.25
N PHE A 726 0.98 -8.36 35.91
CA PHE A 726 1.37 -7.93 34.57
C PHE A 726 2.76 -8.45 34.17
N CYS A 727 3.76 -8.35 35.06
CA CYS A 727 5.11 -8.85 34.78
C CYS A 727 5.17 -10.39 34.65
N ALA A 728 4.34 -11.11 35.40
CA ALA A 728 4.24 -12.56 35.31
C ALA A 728 3.39 -13.04 34.12
N TYR A 729 2.70 -12.13 33.44
CA TYR A 729 1.77 -12.47 32.39
C TYR A 729 2.49 -12.92 31.10
N MET A 730 2.19 -14.13 30.63
CA MET A 730 2.62 -14.62 29.32
C MET A 730 1.40 -14.84 28.42
N PRO A 731 1.34 -14.17 27.24
CA PRO A 731 0.24 -14.39 26.30
C PRO A 731 0.26 -15.84 25.80
N LYS A 732 -0.88 -16.52 25.94
CA LYS A 732 -1.10 -17.87 25.42
C LYS A 732 -2.04 -17.81 24.22
N PHE A 733 -1.80 -18.63 23.20
CA PHE A 733 -2.74 -18.75 22.09
C PHE A 733 -4.06 -19.34 22.59
N GLN A 734 -5.15 -18.65 22.32
CA GLN A 734 -6.49 -19.04 22.72
C GLN A 734 -7.36 -19.32 21.50
N PRO A 735 -8.34 -20.24 21.60
CA PRO A 735 -9.36 -20.48 20.56
C PRO A 735 -10.07 -19.20 20.08
N GLU A 736 -10.58 -19.20 18.84
CA GLU A 736 -11.24 -18.05 18.19
C GLU A 736 -12.36 -17.38 19.04
N PRO A 737 -13.23 -18.10 19.76
CA PRO A 737 -14.25 -17.47 20.61
C PRO A 737 -13.64 -16.61 21.73
N ILE A 738 -12.53 -17.06 22.31
CA ILE A 738 -11.79 -16.36 23.37
C ILE A 738 -11.03 -15.16 22.80
N TRP A 739 -10.56 -15.25 21.56
CA TRP A 739 -9.94 -14.12 20.87
C TRP A 739 -10.95 -12.99 20.61
N GLN A 740 -12.18 -13.32 20.19
CA GLN A 740 -13.25 -12.33 20.00
C GLN A 740 -13.58 -11.62 21.32
N PHE A 741 -13.62 -12.37 22.43
CA PHE A 741 -13.79 -11.80 23.77
C PHE A 741 -12.64 -10.84 24.14
N SER A 742 -11.40 -11.31 23.99
CA SER A 742 -10.19 -10.54 24.29
C SER A 742 -10.14 -9.23 23.51
N ARG A 743 -10.62 -9.24 22.26
CA ARG A 743 -10.74 -8.05 21.40
C ARG A 743 -11.78 -7.06 21.92
N ARG A 744 -12.95 -7.52 22.38
CA ARG A 744 -13.94 -6.61 23.01
C ARG A 744 -13.39 -6.02 24.30
N ARG A 745 -12.72 -6.82 25.13
CA ARG A 745 -12.10 -6.32 26.37
C ARG A 745 -11.00 -5.30 26.07
N TYR A 746 -10.20 -5.53 25.04
CA TYR A 746 -9.22 -4.58 24.52
C TYR A 746 -9.87 -3.26 24.12
N LEU A 747 -11.01 -3.29 23.40
CA LEU A 747 -11.76 -2.08 23.04
C LEU A 747 -12.32 -1.37 24.28
N TRP A 748 -12.87 -2.10 25.24
CA TRP A 748 -13.33 -1.51 26.50
C TRP A 748 -12.18 -0.89 27.30
N ALA A 749 -11.00 -1.53 27.31
CA ALA A 749 -9.80 -0.99 27.94
C ALA A 749 -9.34 0.29 27.23
N LYS A 750 -9.48 0.35 25.90
CA LYS A 750 -9.24 1.57 25.12
C LYS A 750 -10.25 2.68 25.44
N ASP A 751 -11.50 2.36 25.76
CA ASP A 751 -12.52 3.34 26.17
C ASP A 751 -12.32 3.81 27.63
N GLN A 752 -11.88 2.92 28.52
CA GLN A 752 -11.59 3.18 29.94
C GLN A 752 -10.26 3.89 30.14
N TRP A 753 -9.28 3.60 29.28
CA TRP A 753 -8.10 4.43 29.15
C TRP A 753 -8.56 5.80 28.64
N PRO A 754 -8.36 6.88 29.41
CA PRO A 754 -8.89 8.17 29.04
C PRO A 754 -8.26 8.62 27.72
N ASN A 755 -9.03 8.49 26.64
CA ASN A 755 -9.01 9.43 25.51
C ASN A 755 -9.94 10.64 25.79
N LEU A 756 -10.39 10.82 27.05
CA LEU A 756 -11.23 11.92 27.50
C LEU A 756 -10.43 13.25 27.50
N SER A 757 -10.41 13.89 26.33
CA SER A 757 -9.94 15.25 26.00
C SER A 757 -8.50 15.59 26.43
N ASP A 758 -7.56 15.64 25.48
CA ASP A 758 -6.44 16.61 25.44
C ASP A 758 -5.76 17.00 26.78
N ARG A 759 -5.61 16.11 27.76
CA ARG A 759 -5.01 16.47 29.08
C ARG A 759 -3.78 15.67 29.40
N ILE A 760 -3.83 14.35 29.53
CA ILE A 760 -2.61 13.55 29.78
C ILE A 760 -1.67 13.67 28.57
N THR A 761 -2.18 13.39 27.37
CA THR A 761 -1.43 13.53 26.12
C THR A 761 -0.95 14.96 25.93
N THR A 762 -1.77 15.98 26.18
CA THR A 762 -1.37 17.38 26.02
C THR A 762 -0.37 17.82 27.08
N ILE A 763 -0.52 17.46 28.35
CA ILE A 763 0.46 17.78 29.40
C ILE A 763 1.79 17.12 29.06
N TRP A 764 1.79 15.84 28.69
CA TRP A 764 3.01 15.15 28.25
C TRP A 764 3.61 15.77 26.98
N THR A 765 2.78 16.16 26.01
CA THR A 765 3.21 16.84 24.78
C THR A 765 3.76 18.24 25.08
N LEU A 766 3.11 19.01 25.95
CA LEU A 766 3.56 20.33 26.39
C LEU A 766 4.86 20.23 27.20
N GLN A 767 5.05 19.19 28.01
CA GLN A 767 6.31 18.89 28.69
C GLN A 767 7.42 18.53 27.69
N ASP A 768 7.08 17.77 26.64
CA ASP A 768 8.03 17.40 25.57
C ASP A 768 8.47 18.62 24.76
N PHE A 769 7.55 19.55 24.50
CA PHE A 769 7.87 20.83 23.88
C PHE A 769 8.47 21.87 24.85
N GLY A 770 8.65 21.53 26.13
CA GLY A 770 9.22 22.43 27.15
C GLY A 770 8.32 23.62 27.52
N LEU A 771 7.03 23.56 27.18
CA LEU A 771 6.05 24.63 27.40
C LEU A 771 5.50 24.66 28.84
N ILE A 772 5.64 23.56 29.59
CA ILE A 772 5.28 23.45 31.00
C ILE A 772 6.34 22.66 31.79
N SER A 773 6.43 22.88 33.10
CA SER A 773 7.42 22.23 33.95
C SER A 773 7.25 20.70 34.00
N ARG A 774 8.39 20.00 34.02
CA ARG A 774 8.48 18.53 34.10
C ARG A 774 8.11 17.98 35.49
N ASP A 775 8.02 18.83 36.50
CA ASP A 775 7.68 18.45 37.88
C ASP A 775 6.16 18.46 38.15
N ILE A 776 5.34 18.82 37.16
CA ILE A 776 3.88 18.86 37.30
C ILE A 776 3.32 17.45 37.12
N ASN A 777 2.81 16.83 38.20
CA ASN A 777 2.14 15.53 38.15
C ASN A 777 0.76 15.62 37.47
N VAL A 778 0.32 14.54 36.83
CA VAL A 778 -1.01 14.46 36.23
C VAL A 778 -1.98 13.85 37.24
N GLU A 779 -3.01 14.59 37.62
CA GLU A 779 -4.08 14.12 38.51
C GLU A 779 -5.36 13.89 37.71
N THR A 780 -5.97 12.71 37.84
CA THR A 780 -7.23 12.38 37.17
C THR A 780 -8.22 11.71 38.12
N ILE A 781 -9.48 12.08 38.02
CA ILE A 781 -10.58 11.42 38.74
C ILE A 781 -11.19 10.37 37.83
N ILE A 782 -11.27 9.12 38.29
CA ILE A 782 -11.83 7.99 37.57
C ILE A 782 -13.11 7.57 38.26
N ALA A 783 -14.24 7.63 37.55
CA ALA A 783 -15.46 6.98 38.01
C ALA A 783 -15.31 5.46 37.89
N VAL A 784 -15.55 4.75 38.98
CA VAL A 784 -15.70 3.30 38.96
C VAL A 784 -16.99 2.97 38.19
N ALA A 785 -17.02 1.86 37.47
CA ALA A 785 -18.11 1.49 36.55
C ALA A 785 -19.53 1.43 37.14
N ASP A 786 -19.68 1.44 38.47
CA ASP A 786 -20.97 1.56 39.15
C ASP A 786 -21.50 3.00 39.26
N GLY A 787 -20.68 3.99 38.88
CA GLY A 787 -20.96 5.43 38.97
C GLY A 787 -21.04 5.98 40.40
N LYS A 788 -20.87 5.14 41.42
CA LYS A 788 -21.07 5.47 42.84
C LYS A 788 -19.78 5.82 43.56
N LYS A 789 -18.62 5.41 43.03
CA LYS A 789 -17.30 5.67 43.62
C LYS A 789 -16.40 6.40 42.63
N GLN A 790 -15.65 7.39 43.12
CA GLN A 790 -14.66 8.13 42.36
C GLN A 790 -13.27 7.92 42.97
N MET A 791 -12.28 7.63 42.12
CA MET A 791 -10.90 7.43 42.53
C MET A 791 -10.02 8.52 41.93
N LEU A 792 -9.31 9.27 42.76
CA LEU A 792 -8.25 10.16 42.33
C LEU A 792 -6.98 9.35 42.08
N VAL A 793 -6.47 9.38 40.84
CA VAL A 793 -5.22 8.74 40.43
C VAL A 793 -4.20 9.82 40.13
N LYS A 794 -3.10 9.83 40.89
CA LYS A 794 -1.95 10.72 40.66
C LYS A 794 -0.88 9.97 39.87
N ILE A 795 -0.49 10.51 38.71
CA ILE A 795 0.54 9.98 37.83
C ILE A 795 1.74 10.91 37.90
N PRO A 796 2.88 10.46 38.46
CA PRO A 796 4.06 11.29 38.53
C PRO A 796 4.60 11.59 37.13
N SER A 797 5.17 12.78 36.93
CA SER A 797 5.76 13.17 35.62
C SER A 797 7.27 12.92 35.53
N ASN A 798 7.97 12.74 36.66
CA ASN A 798 9.40 12.47 36.69
C ASN A 798 9.83 11.75 37.99
N PRO A 799 10.15 10.45 37.98
CA PRO A 799 10.67 9.79 39.17
C PRO A 799 12.19 9.98 39.26
N LYS A 800 12.65 10.80 40.21
CA LYS A 800 13.95 10.52 40.82
C LYS A 800 13.82 9.18 41.56
N ALA A 801 14.87 8.36 41.51
CA ALA A 801 14.91 6.94 41.84
C ALA A 801 14.45 6.53 43.26
N ASP A 802 13.99 7.45 44.10
CA ASP A 802 13.60 7.19 45.50
C ASP A 802 12.09 7.36 45.80
N ASN A 803 11.24 7.68 44.81
CA ASN A 803 9.77 7.81 45.03
C ASN A 803 8.96 6.71 44.33
N GLU A 804 9.30 5.44 44.52
CA GLU A 804 8.48 4.31 44.05
C GLU A 804 7.08 4.26 44.70
N GLY A 805 6.82 5.06 45.75
CA GLY A 805 5.56 5.10 46.51
C GLY A 805 4.53 6.18 46.11
N GLU A 806 4.70 6.93 45.01
CA GLU A 806 3.87 8.12 44.73
C GLU A 806 2.80 7.99 43.62
N THR A 807 2.51 6.80 43.10
CA THR A 807 1.20 6.58 42.44
C THR A 807 0.12 6.32 43.49
N LYS A 808 -0.34 7.39 44.15
CA LYS A 808 -1.41 7.30 45.16
C LYS A 808 -2.78 7.23 44.49
N LYS A 809 -3.58 6.25 44.93
CA LYS A 809 -5.02 6.16 44.67
C LYS A 809 -5.74 6.65 45.92
N GLU A 810 -6.49 7.74 45.81
CA GLU A 810 -7.27 8.28 46.92
C GLU A 810 -8.76 8.12 46.56
N ALA A 811 -9.52 7.43 47.41
CA ALA A 811 -10.98 7.41 47.27
C ALA A 811 -11.50 8.82 47.57
N LEU A 812 -12.37 9.33 46.70
CA LEU A 812 -13.08 10.57 46.92
C LEU A 812 -14.46 10.21 47.48
N ASP A 813 -14.76 10.72 48.68
CA ASP A 813 -16.06 10.58 49.35
C ASP A 813 -17.15 11.42 48.67
#